data_AF-A0A0X8JER5-F1
#
_entry.id   AF-A0A0X8JER5-F1
#
_cell.length_a   1.000
_cell.length_b   1.000
_cell.length_c   1.000
_cell.angle_alpha   90.00
_cell.angle_beta   90.00
_cell.angle_gamma   90.00
#
_symmetry.space_group_name_H-M   'P 1'
#
loop_
_entity.id
_entity.type
_entity.pdbx_description
1 polymer ?
#
loop_
_entity_poly.entity_id
_entity_poly.type
_entity_poly.pdbx_seq_one_letter_code
_entity_poly.pdbx_strand_id
1 'polypeptide(L)'
;MLHPGDVEPTPRTTIIQALRTGGVPSYALPSLPLDTRALYARITSDHLAILGDQVLPSDGRVDAGLALRVLDDVLRTPGGILNYTRVAQDLAIDTGTARRYVDVLRRRFLVHELPNLRAGASRTTKHPPKIHPVDTSSSCESLDRAGHNVGAETELLGQVLESWVVNQIVAAQDWASLRTEAFYWRDAKSQREVDLVLRDDRDRRVGFEVKLASSVSPSDLRGLRAAREHGGLERGFVVYTGSTLKQLGDNIWALPMSALIRATTLETIMTPPSAPASPKTTPASQELPSPAAPHREAPVSPAPLERPRVFLSYVHDDDEYLDGLLTAFARQVESACRFLGSPIELFIDHDALGWGERWQERLDREVASTAFLLAMVTPQYVRSAACQREFTTFRTTTSAAGYDGLLTLLVLDPVWDEPDLAGNAVVTQMREEIAAHQWLEADTPLYELVPGSPAFRATAEKVARALASRVRALSDEAPRTDEVSSPETQEDDSPAQTDLVTTMENLQGPDMRALQASADAFASTSDAFMERFKEAIQSIPQNGVSSAALTSAAHRIEPSRRAADSAADQLSNAWAQLDEDLTRAVTLTRVAQDPGLTAAMLEAVSAVAGSVKLGELDAQIPVLDVQIGQLSVLSRSLRPAAATMRKMLNTVQSMRQSAETWSHNLSA
;
A
#
# COMPACT_ATOMS: atom_id res chain seq x y z
N MET A 1 19.74 -21.32 17.20
CA MET A 1 21.12 -20.88 17.55
C MET A 1 21.42 -19.63 16.72
N LEU A 2 22.38 -18.78 17.13
CA LEU A 2 22.82 -17.64 16.32
C LEU A 2 24.13 -18.01 15.65
N HIS A 3 24.25 -17.75 14.34
CA HIS A 3 25.43 -18.10 13.56
C HIS A 3 26.19 -16.84 13.16
N PRO A 4 27.39 -16.58 13.73
CA PRO A 4 28.19 -15.42 13.38
C PRO A 4 28.48 -15.40 11.87
N GLY A 5 28.38 -14.23 11.25
CA GLY A 5 28.55 -14.09 9.82
C GLY A 5 28.28 -12.67 9.35
N ASP A 6 28.75 -12.40 8.14
CA ASP A 6 28.47 -11.15 7.44
C ASP A 6 27.11 -11.24 6.73
N VAL A 7 26.43 -10.10 6.69
CA VAL A 7 25.18 -9.88 5.98
C VAL A 7 25.36 -8.68 5.06
N GLU A 8 24.44 -8.46 4.13
CA GLU A 8 24.56 -7.32 3.23
C GLU A 8 24.42 -5.99 4.00
N PRO A 9 25.35 -5.02 3.81
CA PRO A 9 25.30 -3.73 4.48
C PRO A 9 24.06 -2.94 4.04
N THR A 10 23.48 -2.16 4.95
CA THR A 10 22.37 -1.25 4.63
C THR A 10 22.90 0.17 4.45
N PRO A 11 22.77 0.78 3.26
CA PRO A 11 23.20 2.15 3.03
C PRO A 11 22.49 3.14 3.98
N ARG A 12 23.19 4.20 4.39
CA ARG A 12 22.61 5.25 5.25
C ARG A 12 21.37 5.89 4.64
N THR A 13 21.33 6.05 3.31
CA THR A 13 20.17 6.56 2.58
C THR A 13 18.95 5.66 2.74
N THR A 14 19.13 4.35 2.60
CA THR A 14 18.07 3.35 2.84
C THR A 14 17.58 3.38 4.28
N ILE A 15 18.47 3.57 5.26
CA ILE A 15 18.10 3.74 6.67
C ILE A 15 17.22 4.98 6.84
N ILE A 16 17.67 6.14 6.34
CA ILE A 16 16.90 7.40 6.44
C ILE A 16 15.53 7.26 5.77
N GLN A 17 15.47 6.62 4.61
CA GLN A 17 14.22 6.37 3.90
C GLN A 17 13.28 5.47 4.70
N ALA A 18 13.77 4.34 5.24
CA ALA A 18 12.97 3.45 6.08
C ALA A 18 12.42 4.15 7.33
N LEU A 19 13.21 5.03 7.96
CA LEU A 19 12.78 5.80 9.13
C LEU A 19 11.73 6.87 8.78
N ARG A 20 11.88 7.54 7.63
CA ARG A 20 10.93 8.56 7.12
C ARG A 20 9.61 7.96 6.67
N THR A 21 9.67 6.85 5.95
CA THR A 21 8.49 6.16 5.44
C THR A 21 7.76 5.39 6.54
N GLY A 22 8.49 4.83 7.50
CA GLY A 22 7.92 4.04 8.58
C GLY A 22 7.49 2.64 8.12
N GLY A 23 6.64 2.00 8.93
CA GLY A 23 6.08 0.66 8.72
C GLY A 23 4.58 0.62 8.50
N VAL A 24 3.87 1.76 8.54
CA VAL A 24 2.44 1.81 8.19
C VAL A 24 2.25 1.38 6.72
N PRO A 25 1.41 0.36 6.43
CA PRO A 25 1.28 -0.18 5.08
C PRO A 25 0.96 0.87 4.01
N SER A 26 0.05 1.79 4.29
CA SER A 26 -0.32 2.86 3.35
C SER A 26 0.80 3.88 3.07
N TYR A 27 1.88 3.89 3.85
CA TYR A 27 3.04 4.76 3.66
C TYR A 27 4.19 4.01 3.00
N ALA A 28 4.45 2.78 3.46
CA ALA A 28 5.54 1.94 3.00
C ALA A 28 5.25 1.23 1.68
N LEU A 29 3.98 0.96 1.37
CA LEU A 29 3.51 0.27 0.18
C LEU A 29 2.33 1.04 -0.45
N PRO A 30 2.55 2.29 -0.90
CA PRO A 30 1.45 3.07 -1.45
C PRO A 30 1.16 2.63 -2.90
N SER A 31 -0.12 2.59 -3.27
CA SER A 31 -0.60 2.23 -4.62
C SER A 31 -0.04 3.13 -5.73
N LEU A 32 0.34 4.37 -5.36
CA LEU A 32 1.14 5.29 -6.17
C LEU A 32 2.36 5.73 -5.36
N PRO A 33 3.56 5.83 -5.96
CA PRO A 33 4.72 6.35 -5.25
C PRO A 33 4.43 7.70 -4.59
N LEU A 34 4.51 7.75 -3.25
CA LEU A 34 4.33 8.99 -2.50
C LEU A 34 5.64 9.76 -2.47
N ASP A 35 5.64 10.98 -3.00
CA ASP A 35 6.69 11.93 -2.66
C ASP A 35 6.61 12.33 -1.18
N THR A 36 7.63 13.03 -0.68
CA THR A 36 7.68 13.43 0.74
C THR A 36 6.49 14.31 1.15
N ARG A 37 5.99 15.15 0.24
CA ARG A 37 4.89 16.08 0.55
C ARG A 37 3.56 15.33 0.64
N ALA A 38 3.30 14.42 -0.29
CA ALA A 38 2.13 13.56 -0.31
C ALA A 38 2.11 12.62 0.91
N LEU A 39 3.26 12.04 1.27
CA LEU A 39 3.42 11.25 2.49
C LEU A 39 3.07 12.06 3.74
N TYR A 40 3.61 13.27 3.89
CA TYR A 40 3.35 14.11 5.07
C TYR A 40 1.90 14.60 5.14
N ALA A 41 1.29 14.91 3.99
CA ALA A 41 -0.14 15.23 3.93
C ALA A 41 -0.99 14.04 4.40
N ARG A 42 -0.63 12.82 3.98
CA ARG A 42 -1.31 11.59 4.40
C ARG A 42 -1.16 11.33 5.90
N ILE A 43 0.06 11.40 6.44
CA ILE A 43 0.33 11.25 7.89
C ILE A 43 -0.50 12.25 8.71
N THR A 44 -0.52 13.53 8.29
CA THR A 44 -1.30 14.57 8.96
C THR A 44 -2.80 14.27 8.91
N SER A 45 -3.30 13.84 7.75
CA SER A 45 -4.70 13.45 7.58
C SER A 45 -5.08 12.28 8.48
N ASP A 46 -4.23 11.26 8.57
CA ASP A 46 -4.48 10.08 9.39
C ASP A 46 -4.45 10.42 10.89
N HIS A 47 -3.49 11.24 11.35
CA HIS A 47 -3.48 11.74 12.72
C HIS A 47 -4.76 12.52 13.06
N LEU A 48 -5.24 13.39 12.16
CA LEU A 48 -6.48 14.14 12.35
C LEU A 48 -7.71 13.22 12.36
N ALA A 49 -7.75 12.21 11.50
CA ALA A 49 -8.81 11.20 11.49
C ALA A 49 -8.85 10.41 12.80
N ILE A 50 -7.69 9.97 13.29
CA ILE A 50 -7.55 9.27 14.57
C ILE A 50 -7.93 10.18 15.74
N LEU A 51 -7.58 11.47 15.72
CA LEU A 51 -7.86 12.44 16.78
C LEU A 51 -9.26 13.07 16.68
N GLY A 52 -9.97 12.87 15.57
CA GLY A 52 -11.29 13.44 15.28
C GLY A 52 -12.43 12.89 16.14
N ASP A 53 -13.66 13.27 15.80
CA ASP A 53 -14.91 13.19 16.60
C ASP A 53 -15.39 11.77 16.98
N GLN A 54 -14.60 10.72 16.73
CA GLN A 54 -14.85 9.40 17.31
C GLN A 54 -14.55 9.43 18.81
N VAL A 55 -15.62 9.63 19.59
CA VAL A 55 -15.58 9.55 21.06
C VAL A 55 -15.49 8.08 21.45
N LEU A 56 -14.33 7.64 21.95
CA LEU A 56 -14.29 6.44 22.79
C LEU A 56 -15.24 6.71 23.98
N PRO A 57 -16.16 5.78 24.34
CA PRO A 57 -17.21 6.03 25.33
C PRO A 57 -16.74 6.60 26.68
N SER A 58 -15.45 6.43 27.01
CA SER A 58 -14.80 6.87 28.24
C SER A 58 -14.16 8.27 28.21
N ASP A 59 -14.02 8.92 27.04
CA ASP A 59 -13.01 10.00 26.87
C ASP A 59 -13.56 11.43 26.93
N GLY A 60 -14.88 11.57 26.96
CA GLY A 60 -15.55 12.86 26.83
C GLY A 60 -15.19 13.56 25.53
N ARG A 61 -15.40 14.88 25.46
CA ARG A 61 -15.01 15.68 24.30
C ARG A 61 -13.48 15.86 24.31
N VAL A 62 -12.81 15.39 23.27
CA VAL A 62 -11.38 15.61 23.03
C VAL A 62 -11.23 16.81 22.11
N ASP A 63 -10.43 17.80 22.51
CA ASP A 63 -10.03 18.89 21.62
C ASP A 63 -8.91 18.38 20.70
N ALA A 64 -9.25 18.11 19.43
CA ALA A 64 -8.32 17.57 18.45
C ALA A 64 -7.12 18.51 18.20
N GLY A 65 -7.32 19.82 18.27
CA GLY A 65 -6.25 20.80 18.10
C GLY A 65 -5.23 20.73 19.24
N LEU A 66 -5.70 20.67 20.48
CA LEU A 66 -4.81 20.48 21.63
C LEU A 66 -4.14 19.10 21.60
N ALA A 67 -4.86 18.05 21.22
CA ALA A 67 -4.30 16.70 21.09
C ALA A 67 -3.16 16.65 20.08
N LEU A 68 -3.31 17.30 18.92
CA LEU A 68 -2.28 17.36 17.90
C LEU A 68 -1.03 18.09 18.40
N ARG A 69 -1.18 19.19 19.17
CA ARG A 69 -0.03 19.89 19.76
C ARG A 69 0.69 19.04 20.82
N VAL A 70 -0.05 18.29 21.65
CA VAL A 70 0.54 17.35 22.61
C VAL A 70 1.24 16.21 21.89
N LEU A 71 0.66 15.71 20.79
CA LEU A 71 1.27 14.70 19.94
C LEU A 71 2.60 15.23 19.37
N ASP A 72 2.60 16.41 18.76
CA ASP A 72 3.81 17.04 18.22
C ASP A 72 4.92 17.21 19.26
N ASP A 73 4.59 17.68 20.47
CA ASP A 73 5.59 17.85 21.54
C ASP A 73 6.28 16.54 21.91
N VAL A 74 5.50 15.45 21.96
CA VAL A 74 5.99 14.11 22.28
C VAL A 74 6.80 13.52 21.11
N LEU A 75 6.29 13.65 19.87
CA LEU A 75 6.90 13.08 18.66
C LEU A 75 8.28 13.68 18.35
N ARG A 76 8.57 14.90 18.83
CA ARG A 76 9.86 15.58 18.67
C ARG A 76 10.95 15.09 19.62
N THR A 77 10.60 14.22 20.57
CA THR A 77 11.56 13.56 21.46
C THR A 77 11.36 12.04 21.45
N PRO A 78 11.51 11.38 20.28
CA PRO A 78 11.23 9.95 20.15
C PRO A 78 12.20 9.13 21.02
N GLY A 79 11.69 8.22 21.85
CA GLY A 79 12.48 7.47 22.84
C GLY A 79 12.89 8.27 24.08
N GLY A 80 12.43 9.51 24.21
CA GLY A 80 12.66 10.35 25.38
C GLY A 80 11.89 9.88 26.61
N ILE A 81 12.42 10.15 27.80
CA ILE A 81 11.69 9.96 29.06
C ILE A 81 10.61 11.03 29.19
N LEU A 82 9.36 10.59 29.37
CA LEU A 82 8.20 11.46 29.42
C LEU A 82 8.24 12.42 30.62
N ASN A 83 8.13 13.72 30.33
CA ASN A 83 8.09 14.77 31.34
C ASN A 83 6.82 15.61 31.19
N TYR A 84 5.76 15.24 31.91
CA TYR A 84 4.48 15.96 31.86
C TYR A 84 4.59 17.44 32.23
N THR A 85 5.52 17.81 33.12
CA THR A 85 5.75 19.21 33.49
C THR A 85 6.32 20.00 32.32
N ARG A 86 7.29 19.43 31.59
CA ARG A 86 7.85 20.03 30.37
C ARG A 86 6.77 20.22 29.31
N VAL A 87 6.03 19.16 28.98
CA VAL A 87 4.92 19.21 28.00
C VAL A 87 3.90 20.29 28.37
N ALA A 88 3.54 20.38 29.66
CA ALA A 88 2.59 21.37 30.16
C ALA A 88 3.12 22.81 30.01
N GLN A 89 4.40 23.03 30.29
CA GLN A 89 5.07 24.32 30.14
C GLN A 89 5.16 24.75 28.68
N ASP A 90 5.64 23.86 27.80
CA ASP A 90 5.86 24.13 26.37
C ASP A 90 4.54 24.48 25.65
N LEU A 91 3.42 23.89 26.11
CA LEU A 91 2.09 24.09 25.52
C LEU A 91 1.19 25.07 26.29
N ALA A 92 1.69 25.67 27.38
CA ALA A 92 0.94 26.56 28.28
C ALA A 92 -0.40 25.97 28.77
N ILE A 93 -0.38 24.71 29.20
CA ILE A 93 -1.52 23.97 29.78
C ILE A 93 -1.18 23.48 31.20
N ASP A 94 -2.16 22.99 31.96
CA ASP A 94 -1.87 22.35 33.24
C ASP A 94 -1.36 20.91 33.06
N THR A 95 -0.57 20.43 34.04
CA THR A 95 0.03 19.09 34.01
C THR A 95 -1.00 17.96 34.01
N GLY A 96 -2.18 18.18 34.61
CA GLY A 96 -3.28 17.21 34.58
C GLY A 96 -3.85 17.05 33.17
N THR A 97 -4.01 18.17 32.46
CA THR A 97 -4.39 18.19 31.04
C THR A 97 -3.31 17.53 30.17
N ALA A 98 -2.03 17.87 30.34
CA ALA A 98 -0.95 17.20 29.60
C ALA A 98 -0.99 15.67 29.79
N ARG A 99 -1.13 15.19 31.02
CA ARG A 99 -1.28 13.75 31.32
C ARG A 99 -2.51 13.15 30.64
N ARG A 100 -3.67 13.79 30.77
CA ARG A 100 -4.93 13.33 30.14
C ARG A 100 -4.76 13.18 28.63
N TYR A 101 -4.10 14.13 27.97
CA TYR A 101 -3.92 14.10 26.52
C TYR A 101 -2.91 13.04 26.09
N VAL A 102 -1.79 12.87 26.80
CA VAL A 102 -0.87 11.75 26.53
C VAL A 102 -1.58 10.40 26.71
N ASP A 103 -2.43 10.25 27.73
CA ASP A 103 -3.27 9.06 27.93
C ASP A 103 -4.27 8.83 26.78
N VAL A 104 -4.78 9.90 26.14
CA VAL A 104 -5.59 9.80 24.92
C VAL A 104 -4.74 9.32 23.75
N LEU A 105 -3.56 9.91 23.51
CA LEU A 105 -2.66 9.50 22.42
C LEU A 105 -2.28 8.02 22.52
N ARG A 106 -1.98 7.55 23.74
CA ARG A 106 -1.68 6.14 24.03
C ARG A 106 -2.86 5.22 23.71
N ARG A 107 -4.08 5.59 24.12
CA ARG A 107 -5.30 4.79 23.87
C ARG A 107 -5.74 4.80 22.42
N ARG A 108 -5.34 5.82 21.66
CA ARG A 108 -5.59 5.93 20.22
C ARG A 108 -4.43 5.39 19.36
N PHE A 109 -3.49 4.66 19.97
CA PHE A 109 -2.36 4.02 19.26
C PHE A 109 -1.52 5.01 18.42
N LEU A 110 -1.34 6.24 18.93
CA LEU A 110 -0.44 7.23 18.31
C LEU A 110 0.95 7.22 18.95
N VAL A 111 1.05 6.76 20.19
CA VAL A 111 2.31 6.59 20.93
C VAL A 111 2.29 5.31 21.78
N HIS A 112 3.46 4.73 21.99
CA HIS A 112 3.70 3.65 22.95
C HIS A 112 4.48 4.16 24.16
N GLU A 113 4.09 3.70 25.35
CA GLU A 113 4.84 3.93 26.58
C GLU A 113 5.66 2.67 26.90
N LEU A 114 6.96 2.87 27.09
CA LEU A 114 7.86 1.82 27.53
C LEU A 114 8.20 2.08 29.00
N PRO A 115 7.67 1.30 29.96
CA PRO A 115 7.90 1.51 31.38
C PRO A 115 9.33 1.10 31.80
N ASN A 116 9.82 1.67 32.90
CA ASN A 116 11.11 1.25 33.45
C ASN A 116 10.96 -0.10 34.17
N LEU A 117 11.78 -1.09 33.82
CA LEU A 117 11.79 -2.43 34.42
C LEU A 117 11.94 -2.41 35.95
N ARG A 118 12.62 -1.40 36.51
CA ARG A 118 12.79 -1.26 37.97
C ARG A 118 11.54 -0.79 38.72
N ALA A 119 10.45 -0.51 38.02
CA ALA A 119 9.17 -0.34 38.68
C ALA A 119 8.71 -1.69 39.24
N GLY A 120 8.88 -1.91 40.55
CA GLY A 120 8.40 -3.12 41.22
C GLY A 120 6.88 -3.30 41.10
N ALA A 121 6.35 -4.41 41.64
CA ALA A 121 4.93 -4.78 41.59
C ALA A 121 3.93 -3.72 42.10
N SER A 122 4.40 -2.66 42.77
CA SER A 122 3.60 -1.46 43.03
C SER A 122 3.57 -0.58 41.77
N ARG A 123 2.45 -0.62 41.04
CA ARG A 123 2.09 0.17 39.84
C ARG A 123 2.24 1.71 39.94
N THR A 124 2.78 2.24 41.03
CA THR A 124 3.22 3.63 41.17
C THR A 124 4.70 3.73 40.77
N THR A 125 4.96 3.76 39.47
CA THR A 125 6.29 3.92 38.89
C THR A 125 6.88 5.27 39.31
N LYS A 126 7.93 5.27 40.17
CA LYS A 126 8.72 6.50 40.46
C LYS A 126 9.56 6.97 39.26
N HIS A 127 9.61 6.16 38.20
CA HIS A 127 10.36 6.42 36.98
C HIS A 127 9.38 6.63 35.82
N PRO A 128 9.39 7.80 35.16
CA PRO A 128 8.54 8.05 34.01
C PRO A 128 8.84 7.05 32.87
N PRO A 129 7.85 6.67 32.06
CA PRO A 129 8.08 5.81 30.90
C PRO A 129 8.91 6.56 29.83
N LYS A 130 9.60 5.80 28.97
CA LYS A 130 9.99 6.30 27.64
C LYS A 130 8.76 6.37 26.76
N ILE A 131 8.71 7.34 25.86
CA ILE A 131 7.63 7.50 24.90
C ILE A 131 8.17 7.35 23.48
N HIS A 132 7.56 6.44 22.72
CA HIS A 132 7.91 6.19 21.33
C HIS A 132 6.69 6.48 20.45
N PRO A 133 6.88 7.03 19.24
CA PRO A 133 5.81 7.04 18.25
C PRO A 133 5.43 5.60 17.88
N VAL A 134 4.16 5.33 17.59
CA VAL A 134 3.77 4.00 17.02
C VAL A 134 4.44 3.78 15.66
N ASP A 135 4.68 4.85 14.92
CA ASP A 135 5.42 4.80 13.66
C ASP A 135 6.39 5.98 13.52
N THR A 136 7.61 5.73 13.06
CA THR A 136 8.66 6.76 12.99
C THR A 136 8.41 7.82 11.92
N SER A 137 7.54 7.56 10.95
CA SER A 137 7.12 8.56 9.96
C SER A 137 6.47 9.77 10.62
N SER A 138 5.69 9.57 11.69
CA SER A 138 5.07 10.64 12.49
C SER A 138 6.10 11.55 13.14
N SER A 139 7.17 10.99 13.71
CA SER A 139 8.28 11.78 14.26
C SER A 139 9.06 12.50 13.17
N CYS A 140 9.33 11.85 12.04
CA CYS A 140 10.01 12.48 10.90
C CYS A 140 9.22 13.67 10.33
N GLU A 141 7.90 13.52 10.14
CA GLU A 141 7.01 14.59 9.71
C GLU A 141 7.00 15.75 10.71
N SER A 142 6.79 15.47 12.00
CA SER A 142 6.69 16.52 13.03
C SER A 142 8.00 17.29 13.23
N LEU A 143 9.14 16.60 13.11
CA LEU A 143 10.48 17.20 13.16
C LEU A 143 10.76 18.05 11.90
N ASP A 144 10.49 17.53 10.70
CA ASP A 144 10.69 18.27 9.44
C ASP A 144 9.79 19.52 9.40
N ARG A 145 8.53 19.42 9.85
CA ARG A 145 7.62 20.59 9.97
C ARG A 145 8.07 21.60 11.02
N ALA A 146 8.82 21.17 12.04
CA ALA A 146 9.45 22.06 13.02
C ALA A 146 10.78 22.66 12.52
N GLY A 147 11.22 22.35 11.30
CA GLY A 147 12.44 22.88 10.68
C GLY A 147 13.70 22.07 10.98
N HIS A 148 13.58 20.88 11.56
CA HIS A 148 14.70 19.96 11.74
C HIS A 148 14.91 19.11 10.49
N ASN A 149 16.09 18.52 10.34
CA ASN A 149 16.36 17.53 9.30
C ASN A 149 16.96 16.26 9.90
N VAL A 150 16.11 15.24 10.05
CA VAL A 150 16.49 13.94 10.64
C VAL A 150 17.68 13.28 9.92
N GLY A 151 17.84 13.46 8.60
CA GLY A 151 18.95 12.85 7.86
C GLY A 151 20.31 13.52 8.13
N ALA A 152 20.28 14.83 8.41
CA ALA A 152 21.46 15.66 8.66
C ALA A 152 21.84 15.72 10.15
N GLU A 153 20.85 15.69 11.05
CA GLU A 153 21.05 15.78 12.50
C GLU A 153 21.28 14.39 13.11
N THR A 154 22.54 14.03 13.34
CA THR A 154 22.94 12.68 13.77
C THR A 154 22.30 12.23 15.08
N GLU A 155 22.10 13.16 16.03
CA GLU A 155 21.45 12.85 17.32
C GLU A 155 19.97 12.49 17.13
N LEU A 156 19.22 13.31 16.37
CA LEU A 156 17.83 13.03 16.03
C LEU A 156 17.69 11.73 15.24
N LEU A 157 18.58 11.49 14.28
CA LEU A 157 18.59 10.22 13.54
C LEU A 157 18.76 9.01 14.47
N GLY A 158 19.61 9.14 15.50
CA GLY A 158 19.80 8.11 16.52
C GLY A 158 18.54 7.86 17.33
N GLN A 159 17.88 8.92 17.79
CA GLN A 159 16.62 8.84 18.56
C GLN A 159 15.47 8.23 17.76
N VAL A 160 15.34 8.62 16.49
CA VAL A 160 14.33 8.04 15.57
C VAL A 160 14.67 6.57 15.28
N LEU A 161 15.94 6.23 15.06
CA LEU A 161 16.37 4.85 14.87
C LEU A 161 16.08 3.98 16.10
N GLU A 162 16.30 4.49 17.31
CA GLU A 162 15.95 3.80 18.56
C GLU A 162 14.46 3.44 18.57
N SER A 163 13.61 4.42 18.29
CA SER A 163 12.15 4.21 18.23
C SER A 163 11.74 3.23 17.12
N TRP A 164 12.39 3.30 15.95
CA TRP A 164 12.12 2.37 14.88
C TRP A 164 12.42 0.93 15.29
N VAL A 165 13.58 0.68 15.94
CA VAL A 165 13.95 -0.65 16.44
C VAL A 165 12.97 -1.15 17.49
N VAL A 166 12.56 -0.29 18.42
CA VAL A 166 11.52 -0.62 19.41
C VAL A 166 10.23 -1.02 18.71
N ASN A 167 9.77 -0.26 17.71
CA ASN A 167 8.55 -0.55 16.98
C ASN A 167 8.61 -1.88 16.23
N GLN A 168 9.74 -2.22 15.61
CA GLN A 168 9.92 -3.52 14.95
C GLN A 168 9.82 -4.69 15.95
N ILE A 169 10.49 -4.56 17.11
CA ILE A 169 10.54 -5.64 18.10
C ILE A 169 9.20 -5.80 18.82
N VAL A 170 8.56 -4.71 19.21
CA VAL A 170 7.25 -4.73 19.87
C VAL A 170 6.16 -5.24 18.92
N ALA A 171 6.17 -4.87 17.65
CA ALA A 171 5.24 -5.43 16.67
C ALA A 171 5.44 -6.94 16.50
N ALA A 172 6.69 -7.41 16.44
CA ALA A 172 7.01 -8.84 16.33
C ALA A 172 6.66 -9.66 17.58
N GLN A 173 6.57 -9.01 18.75
CA GLN A 173 6.27 -9.65 20.04
C GLN A 173 4.91 -10.38 20.04
N ASP A 174 3.90 -9.81 19.38
CA ASP A 174 2.55 -10.40 19.30
C ASP A 174 2.50 -11.68 18.45
N TRP A 175 3.49 -11.88 17.57
CA TRP A 175 3.64 -13.07 16.73
C TRP A 175 4.58 -14.11 17.35
N ALA A 176 5.25 -13.78 18.46
CA ALA A 176 6.22 -14.67 19.08
C ALA A 176 5.52 -15.79 19.87
N SER A 177 6.08 -17.00 19.78
CA SER A 177 5.61 -18.14 20.58
C SER A 177 5.83 -17.96 22.08
N LEU A 178 6.80 -17.14 22.47
CA LEU A 178 7.08 -16.76 23.85
C LEU A 178 6.43 -15.41 24.15
N ARG A 179 5.49 -15.41 25.09
CA ARG A 179 4.89 -14.17 25.61
C ARG A 179 5.93 -13.40 26.42
N THR A 180 6.13 -12.15 26.07
CA THR A 180 7.00 -11.23 26.80
C THR A 180 6.26 -9.93 27.12
N GLU A 181 6.86 -9.11 27.97
CA GLU A 181 6.49 -7.72 28.25
C GLU A 181 7.69 -6.83 27.93
N ALA A 182 7.44 -5.63 27.37
CA ALA A 182 8.49 -4.70 26.97
C ALA A 182 8.70 -3.60 28.03
N PHE A 183 9.97 -3.33 28.33
CA PHE A 183 10.43 -2.30 29.27
C PHE A 183 11.65 -1.57 28.71
N TYR A 184 12.03 -0.44 29.29
CA TYR A 184 13.41 0.04 29.23
C TYR A 184 14.06 -0.20 30.59
N TRP A 185 15.39 -0.14 30.68
CA TRP A 185 16.06 -0.21 31.97
C TRP A 185 16.98 0.98 32.14
N ARG A 186 16.91 1.66 33.29
CA ARG A 186 17.86 2.71 33.66
C ARG A 186 18.22 2.62 35.12
N ASP A 187 19.51 2.58 35.42
CA ASP A 187 19.99 2.59 36.78
C ASP A 187 20.02 4.02 37.34
N ALA A 188 19.31 4.24 38.45
CA ALA A 188 19.22 5.56 39.07
C ALA A 188 20.59 6.11 39.53
N LYS A 189 21.55 5.25 39.90
CA LYS A 189 22.85 5.68 40.44
C LYS A 189 23.88 5.97 39.34
N SER A 190 24.08 5.03 38.43
CA SER A 190 25.09 5.12 37.37
C SER A 190 24.57 5.78 36.09
N GLN A 191 23.25 6.03 35.99
CA GLN A 191 22.58 6.54 34.80
C GLN A 191 22.83 5.69 33.54
N ARG A 192 23.29 4.45 33.71
CA ARG A 192 23.40 3.47 32.63
C ARG A 192 22.01 3.02 32.22
N GLU A 193 21.86 2.81 30.93
CA GLU A 193 20.57 2.60 30.29
C GLU A 193 20.65 1.38 29.35
N VAL A 194 19.51 0.73 29.13
CA VAL A 194 19.26 -0.24 28.07
C VAL A 194 17.94 0.15 27.45
N ASP A 195 17.96 0.40 26.14
CA ASP A 195 16.85 1.03 25.41
C ASP A 195 15.58 0.20 25.46
N LEU A 196 15.71 -1.12 25.27
CA LEU A 196 14.61 -2.08 25.34
C LEU A 196 15.02 -3.35 26.09
N VAL A 197 14.13 -3.85 26.93
CA VAL A 197 14.25 -5.10 27.66
C VAL A 197 12.94 -5.86 27.55
N LEU A 198 13.00 -7.05 26.95
CA LEU A 198 11.89 -8.00 26.95
C LEU A 198 12.03 -8.91 28.17
N ARG A 199 10.93 -9.08 28.91
CA ARG A 199 10.85 -9.99 30.06
C ARG A 199 9.74 -11.02 29.82
N ASP A 200 10.05 -12.31 30.00
CA ASP A 200 9.03 -13.36 29.95
C ASP A 200 8.37 -13.64 31.31
N ASP A 201 7.43 -14.58 31.32
CA ASP A 201 6.71 -15.04 32.51
C ASP A 201 7.60 -15.68 33.59
N ARG A 202 8.81 -16.12 33.21
CA ARG A 202 9.83 -16.71 34.10
C ARG A 202 10.87 -15.68 34.56
N ASP A 203 10.62 -14.40 34.32
CA ASP A 203 11.55 -13.29 34.60
C ASP A 203 12.90 -13.42 33.88
N ARG A 204 12.95 -14.18 32.78
CA ARG A 204 14.11 -14.18 31.87
C ARG A 204 14.06 -12.94 31.02
N ARG A 205 15.23 -12.33 30.82
CA ARG A 205 15.34 -11.00 30.24
C ARG A 205 16.28 -10.97 29.05
N VAL A 206 15.85 -10.32 27.99
CA VAL A 206 16.67 -10.03 26.80
C VAL A 206 16.75 -8.51 26.63
N GLY A 207 17.96 -7.97 26.58
CA GLY A 207 18.21 -6.53 26.47
C GLY A 207 18.67 -6.14 25.07
N PHE A 208 18.28 -4.95 24.63
CA PHE A 208 18.62 -4.35 23.35
C PHE A 208 19.12 -2.92 23.57
N GLU A 209 20.27 -2.61 23.00
CA GLU A 209 20.86 -1.27 22.89
C GLU A 209 20.89 -0.89 21.41
N VAL A 210 20.56 0.35 21.06
CA VAL A 210 20.54 0.81 19.66
C VAL A 210 21.72 1.74 19.39
N LYS A 211 22.42 1.50 18.28
CA LYS A 211 23.59 2.29 17.90
C LYS A 211 23.56 2.71 16.44
N LEU A 212 23.51 4.02 16.21
CA LEU A 212 23.77 4.63 14.91
C LEU A 212 25.29 4.66 14.59
N ALA A 213 25.89 3.49 14.42
CA ALA A 213 27.28 3.33 14.01
C ALA A 213 27.49 2.00 13.26
N SER A 214 28.44 1.99 12.33
CA SER A 214 28.83 0.79 11.57
C SER A 214 29.74 -0.16 12.35
N SER A 215 30.15 0.21 13.57
CA SER A 215 30.94 -0.62 14.46
C SER A 215 30.48 -0.46 15.92
N VAL A 216 30.64 -1.51 16.71
CA VAL A 216 30.30 -1.53 18.14
C VAL A 216 31.59 -1.50 18.96
N SER A 217 31.67 -0.55 19.89
CA SER A 217 32.79 -0.39 20.82
C SER A 217 32.50 -1.04 22.17
N PRO A 218 33.51 -1.33 23.01
CA PRO A 218 33.29 -1.84 24.37
C PRO A 218 32.47 -0.89 25.26
N SER A 219 32.45 0.41 24.95
CA SER A 219 31.72 1.41 25.71
C SER A 219 30.20 1.34 25.50
N ASP A 220 29.77 0.79 24.36
CA ASP A 220 28.36 0.56 24.01
C ASP A 220 27.77 -0.64 24.77
N LEU A 221 28.61 -1.45 25.44
CA LEU A 221 28.16 -2.61 26.22
C LEU A 221 27.90 -2.28 27.69
N ARG A 222 28.18 -1.04 28.13
CA ARG A 222 28.13 -0.66 29.54
C ARG A 222 26.72 -0.79 30.12
N GLY A 223 25.69 -0.42 29.36
CA GLY A 223 24.28 -0.58 29.70
C GLY A 223 23.91 -2.03 29.97
N LEU A 224 24.06 -2.86 28.93
CA LEU A 224 23.79 -4.30 28.97
C LEU A 224 24.57 -5.03 30.08
N ARG A 225 25.86 -4.72 30.28
CA ARG A 225 26.65 -5.31 31.37
C ARG A 225 26.08 -4.94 32.75
N ALA A 226 25.74 -3.66 32.94
CA ALA A 226 25.18 -3.20 34.21
C ALA A 226 23.79 -3.78 34.50
N ALA A 227 22.95 -3.91 33.48
CA ALA A 227 21.64 -4.54 33.59
C ALA A 227 21.77 -6.02 33.96
N ARG A 228 22.73 -6.73 33.36
CA ARG A 228 23.05 -8.13 33.69
C ARG A 228 23.45 -8.28 35.16
N GLU A 229 24.34 -7.41 35.65
CA GLU A 229 24.79 -7.40 37.05
C GLU A 229 23.65 -7.15 38.05
N HIS A 230 22.64 -6.35 37.69
CA HIS A 230 21.58 -5.91 38.60
C HIS A 230 20.31 -6.78 38.61
N GLY A 231 20.14 -7.69 37.65
CA GLY A 231 18.88 -8.42 37.56
C GLY A 231 18.86 -9.60 36.60
N GLY A 232 20.02 -10.05 36.11
CA GLY A 232 20.11 -11.13 35.14
C GLY A 232 19.68 -10.67 33.74
N LEU A 233 20.59 -10.75 32.78
CA LEU A 233 20.25 -10.72 31.36
C LEU A 233 20.66 -12.08 30.80
N GLU A 234 19.68 -12.78 30.24
CA GLU A 234 19.92 -14.05 29.56
C GLU A 234 20.72 -13.79 28.30
N ARG A 235 20.36 -12.73 27.55
CA ARG A 235 21.03 -12.32 26.32
C ARG A 235 20.97 -10.80 26.15
N GLY A 236 22.01 -10.24 25.55
CA GLY A 236 22.04 -8.83 25.14
C GLY A 236 22.28 -8.67 23.65
N PHE A 237 21.72 -7.63 23.05
CA PHE A 237 21.94 -7.26 21.66
C PHE A 237 22.29 -5.79 21.56
N VAL A 238 23.32 -5.47 20.79
CA VAL A 238 23.57 -4.12 20.29
C VAL A 238 23.13 -4.09 18.84
N VAL A 239 21.96 -3.51 18.58
CA VAL A 239 21.41 -3.32 17.24
C VAL A 239 22.15 -2.16 16.60
N TYR A 240 22.81 -2.38 15.47
CA TYR A 240 23.71 -1.39 14.87
C TYR A 240 23.65 -1.38 13.34
N THR A 241 24.19 -0.33 12.72
CA THR A 241 24.11 -0.12 11.26
C THR A 241 25.21 -0.83 10.47
N GLY A 242 26.01 -1.68 11.11
CA GLY A 242 27.00 -2.50 10.41
C GLY A 242 26.40 -3.79 9.88
N SER A 243 27.28 -4.67 9.40
CA SER A 243 26.91 -5.80 8.55
C SER A 243 27.35 -7.16 9.08
N THR A 244 27.72 -7.26 10.36
CA THR A 244 28.26 -8.51 10.91
C THR A 244 27.53 -8.90 12.19
N LEU A 245 26.92 -10.08 12.19
CA LEU A 245 26.49 -10.71 13.43
C LEU A 245 27.73 -11.25 14.16
N LYS A 246 28.01 -10.72 15.35
CA LYS A 246 29.15 -11.20 16.15
C LYS A 246 28.85 -11.20 17.63
N GLN A 247 29.37 -12.20 18.34
CA GLN A 247 29.34 -12.20 19.80
C GLN A 247 30.43 -11.28 20.34
N LEU A 248 30.06 -10.37 21.25
CA LEU A 248 30.96 -9.38 21.86
C LEU A 248 31.47 -9.80 23.25
N GLY A 249 30.89 -10.87 23.81
CA GLY A 249 31.20 -11.42 25.13
C GLY A 249 29.95 -11.51 26.01
N ASP A 250 29.94 -12.38 27.02
CA ASP A 250 28.88 -12.46 28.05
C ASP A 250 27.45 -12.69 27.50
N ASN A 251 27.32 -13.43 26.39
CA ASN A 251 26.07 -13.57 25.63
C ASN A 251 25.47 -12.24 25.15
N ILE A 252 26.32 -11.24 24.94
CA ILE A 252 26.00 -10.01 24.25
C ILE A 252 26.45 -10.12 22.79
N TRP A 253 25.58 -9.71 21.87
CA TRP A 253 25.76 -9.85 20.43
C TRP A 253 25.64 -8.49 19.74
N ALA A 254 26.49 -8.20 18.75
CA ALA A 254 26.20 -7.17 17.76
C ALA A 254 25.22 -7.75 16.74
N LEU A 255 24.06 -7.10 16.58
CA LEU A 255 23.00 -7.50 15.66
C LEU A 255 22.86 -6.45 14.55
N PRO A 256 23.18 -6.78 13.28
CA PRO A 256 22.92 -5.89 12.16
C PRO A 256 21.44 -5.51 12.08
N MET A 257 21.13 -4.22 12.00
CA MET A 257 19.74 -3.75 11.90
C MET A 257 19.02 -4.29 10.66
N SER A 258 19.77 -4.69 9.62
CA SER A 258 19.22 -5.34 8.42
C SER A 258 18.44 -6.61 8.73
N ALA A 259 18.74 -7.28 9.85
CA ALA A 259 17.98 -8.44 10.33
C ALA A 259 16.54 -8.09 10.75
N LEU A 260 16.27 -6.81 11.05
CA LEU A 260 14.93 -6.30 11.35
C LEU A 260 14.22 -5.78 10.10
N ILE A 261 14.92 -5.64 8.97
CA ILE A 261 14.35 -5.15 7.69
C ILE A 261 14.04 -6.33 6.76
N ARG A 262 14.91 -7.35 6.72
CA ARG A 262 14.87 -8.41 5.71
C ARG A 262 14.78 -9.79 6.36
N ALA A 263 13.71 -10.52 6.05
CA ALA A 263 13.51 -11.89 6.50
C ALA A 263 14.70 -12.81 6.13
N THR A 264 15.22 -12.69 4.91
CA THR A 264 16.40 -13.46 4.45
C THR A 264 17.65 -13.23 5.29
N THR A 265 17.84 -12.01 5.81
CA THR A 265 18.97 -11.69 6.70
C THR A 265 18.79 -12.40 8.04
N LEU A 266 17.58 -12.38 8.59
CA LEU A 266 17.25 -13.06 9.84
C LEU A 266 17.38 -14.58 9.70
N GLU A 267 16.88 -15.16 8.61
CA GLU A 267 17.02 -16.59 8.28
C GLU A 267 18.49 -17.01 8.18
N THR A 268 19.32 -16.19 7.53
CA THR A 268 20.77 -16.42 7.43
C THR A 268 21.43 -16.44 8.82
N ILE A 269 21.03 -15.54 9.71
CA ILE A 269 21.51 -15.47 11.09
C ILE A 269 21.05 -16.66 11.93
N MET A 270 19.86 -17.21 11.64
CA MET A 270 19.24 -18.30 12.38
C MET A 270 19.61 -19.70 11.87
N THR A 271 20.08 -19.82 10.63
CA THR A 271 20.40 -21.10 9.97
C THR A 271 21.91 -21.35 10.03
N PRO A 272 22.36 -22.57 10.43
CA PRO A 272 23.79 -22.89 10.41
C PRO A 272 24.34 -22.83 8.99
N PRO A 273 25.57 -22.33 8.78
CA PRO A 273 26.22 -22.43 7.49
C PRO A 273 26.31 -23.91 7.09
N SER A 274 25.75 -24.26 5.92
CA SER A 274 25.89 -25.59 5.33
C SER A 274 27.37 -25.93 5.23
N ALA A 275 27.78 -27.07 5.79
CA ALA A 275 29.15 -27.55 5.67
C ALA A 275 29.53 -27.63 4.18
N PRO A 276 30.74 -27.19 3.78
CA PRO A 276 31.18 -27.35 2.39
C PRO A 276 31.16 -28.85 2.07
N ALA A 277 30.41 -29.23 1.03
CA ALA A 277 30.32 -30.60 0.59
C ALA A 277 31.73 -31.10 0.27
N SER A 278 32.22 -32.06 1.06
CA SER A 278 33.48 -32.74 0.78
C SER A 278 33.38 -33.49 -0.55
N PRO A 279 34.39 -33.40 -1.43
CA PRO A 279 34.31 -34.00 -2.75
C PRO A 279 34.29 -35.53 -2.61
N LYS A 280 33.17 -36.16 -2.97
CA LYS A 280 33.06 -37.62 -3.05
C LYS A 280 33.93 -38.13 -4.18
N THR A 281 35.01 -38.81 -3.81
CA THR A 281 35.82 -39.67 -4.67
C THR A 281 34.99 -40.90 -5.07
N THR A 282 34.92 -41.22 -6.36
CA THR A 282 34.44 -42.52 -6.87
C THR A 282 35.27 -42.89 -8.11
N PRO A 283 35.66 -44.16 -8.30
CA PRO A 283 36.87 -44.53 -9.03
C PRO A 283 36.69 -44.63 -10.55
N ALA A 284 37.83 -44.59 -11.21
CA ALA A 284 38.04 -44.61 -12.64
C ALA A 284 37.54 -45.90 -13.33
N SER A 285 36.85 -45.71 -14.46
CA SER A 285 36.80 -46.68 -15.56
C SER A 285 37.19 -45.97 -16.86
N GLN A 286 38.08 -46.64 -17.59
CA GLN A 286 38.80 -46.21 -18.78
C GLN A 286 37.89 -46.10 -20.01
N GLU A 287 38.11 -45.08 -20.84
CA GLU A 287 38.05 -45.18 -22.30
C GLU A 287 39.03 -44.18 -22.96
N LEU A 288 39.70 -44.63 -24.02
CA LEU A 288 40.85 -44.02 -24.72
C LEU A 288 40.45 -42.88 -25.70
N PRO A 289 41.41 -42.10 -26.23
CA PRO A 289 41.22 -40.71 -26.66
C PRO A 289 40.92 -40.52 -28.16
N SER A 290 40.20 -39.45 -28.50
CA SER A 290 40.22 -38.82 -29.83
C SER A 290 39.84 -37.33 -29.74
N PRO A 291 40.18 -36.48 -30.72
CA PRO A 291 41.15 -35.41 -30.56
C PRO A 291 40.52 -34.02 -30.38
N ALA A 292 41.32 -33.12 -29.85
CA ALA A 292 40.98 -31.73 -29.57
C ALA A 292 40.50 -30.95 -30.82
N ALA A 293 39.43 -30.18 -30.63
CA ALA A 293 39.07 -28.99 -31.39
C ALA A 293 38.51 -27.93 -30.39
N PRO A 294 38.61 -26.63 -30.70
CA PRO A 294 38.80 -25.57 -29.72
C PRO A 294 37.51 -25.09 -29.05
N HIS A 295 37.71 -24.44 -27.90
CA HIS A 295 36.74 -23.78 -27.02
C HIS A 295 35.44 -23.30 -27.68
N ARG A 296 34.31 -23.76 -27.13
CA ARG A 296 33.01 -23.09 -27.21
C ARG A 296 32.39 -23.16 -25.82
N GLU A 297 32.26 -22.01 -25.16
CA GLU A 297 31.52 -21.88 -23.90
C GLU A 297 30.12 -22.47 -24.07
N ALA A 298 29.78 -23.44 -23.23
CA ALA A 298 28.44 -24.01 -23.21
C ALA A 298 27.47 -22.99 -22.58
N PRO A 299 26.27 -22.79 -23.15
CA PRO A 299 25.28 -21.90 -22.60
C PRO A 299 24.84 -22.37 -21.21
N VAL A 300 24.71 -21.40 -20.30
CA VAL A 300 24.08 -21.56 -18.99
C VAL A 300 22.71 -22.21 -19.19
N SER A 301 22.47 -23.37 -18.57
CA SER A 301 21.14 -23.98 -18.55
C SER A 301 20.13 -23.02 -17.92
N PRO A 302 18.90 -22.90 -18.46
CA PRO A 302 17.89 -22.01 -17.91
C PRO A 302 17.48 -22.46 -16.51
N ALA A 303 17.15 -21.48 -15.67
CA ALA A 303 16.59 -21.68 -14.34
C ALA A 303 15.34 -22.59 -14.39
N PRO A 304 15.01 -23.33 -13.30
CA PRO A 304 13.82 -24.17 -13.28
C PRO A 304 12.56 -23.34 -13.51
N LEU A 305 11.69 -23.82 -14.41
CA LEU A 305 10.37 -23.25 -14.70
C LEU A 305 9.58 -23.07 -13.38
N GLU A 306 9.10 -21.84 -13.15
CA GLU A 306 8.22 -21.51 -12.03
C GLU A 306 6.92 -22.32 -12.11
N ARG A 307 6.39 -22.75 -10.96
CA ARG A 307 5.14 -23.54 -10.92
C ARG A 307 3.95 -22.64 -11.24
N PRO A 308 2.96 -23.10 -12.04
CA PRO A 308 1.77 -22.31 -12.31
C PRO A 308 0.98 -22.00 -11.05
N ARG A 309 0.53 -20.76 -10.93
CA ARG A 309 -0.22 -20.25 -9.79
C ARG A 309 -1.71 -20.33 -10.08
N VAL A 310 -2.49 -20.88 -9.16
CA VAL A 310 -3.95 -20.99 -9.29
C VAL A 310 -4.61 -20.31 -8.11
N PHE A 311 -5.53 -19.39 -8.39
CA PHE A 311 -6.28 -18.65 -7.39
C PHE A 311 -7.70 -19.17 -7.31
N LEU A 312 -8.15 -19.54 -6.11
CA LEU A 312 -9.54 -19.89 -5.87
C LEU A 312 -10.36 -18.62 -5.64
N SER A 313 -11.34 -18.33 -6.51
CA SER A 313 -12.35 -17.31 -6.27
C SER A 313 -13.69 -17.97 -5.96
N TYR A 314 -14.25 -17.65 -4.79
CA TYR A 314 -15.45 -18.26 -4.23
C TYR A 314 -16.08 -17.35 -3.17
N VAL A 315 -17.34 -17.59 -2.82
CA VAL A 315 -18.02 -16.91 -1.71
C VAL A 315 -17.82 -17.72 -0.43
N HIS A 316 -17.30 -17.09 0.63
CA HIS A 316 -17.01 -17.79 1.89
C HIS A 316 -18.27 -18.35 2.54
N ASP A 317 -19.36 -17.56 2.56
CA ASP A 317 -20.64 -17.99 3.11
C ASP A 317 -21.21 -19.22 2.38
N ASP A 318 -20.93 -19.37 1.08
CA ASP A 318 -21.34 -20.55 0.32
C ASP A 318 -20.46 -21.78 0.66
N ASP A 319 -19.17 -21.58 0.88
CA ASP A 319 -18.28 -22.67 1.31
C ASP A 319 -18.60 -23.12 2.74
N GLU A 320 -18.91 -22.18 3.65
CA GLU A 320 -19.40 -22.48 5.00
C GLU A 320 -20.73 -23.25 4.94
N TYR A 321 -21.67 -22.83 4.09
CA TYR A 321 -22.93 -23.56 3.87
C TYR A 321 -22.73 -24.97 3.33
N LEU A 322 -21.69 -25.18 2.50
CA LEU A 322 -21.35 -26.48 1.91
C LEU A 322 -20.34 -27.27 2.76
N ASP A 323 -20.17 -26.95 4.05
CA ASP A 323 -19.25 -27.64 4.97
C ASP A 323 -17.78 -27.71 4.47
N GLY A 324 -17.30 -26.64 3.82
CA GLY A 324 -15.94 -26.52 3.30
C GLY A 324 -15.68 -27.29 1.99
N LEU A 325 -16.74 -27.64 1.25
CA LEU A 325 -16.66 -28.43 0.03
C LEU A 325 -15.84 -27.75 -1.07
N LEU A 326 -15.97 -26.44 -1.26
CA LEU A 326 -15.30 -25.70 -2.35
C LEU A 326 -13.79 -25.64 -2.10
N THR A 327 -13.38 -25.35 -0.86
CA THR A 327 -11.98 -25.43 -0.44
C THR A 327 -11.42 -26.83 -0.59
N ALA A 328 -12.16 -27.84 -0.11
CA ALA A 328 -11.74 -29.24 -0.19
C ALA A 328 -11.58 -29.69 -1.65
N PHE A 329 -12.48 -29.26 -2.53
CA PHE A 329 -12.42 -29.58 -3.96
C PHE A 329 -11.21 -28.95 -4.63
N ALA A 330 -10.92 -27.67 -4.37
CA ALA A 330 -9.73 -27.00 -4.89
C ALA A 330 -8.43 -27.72 -4.47
N ARG A 331 -8.31 -28.13 -3.21
CA ARG A 331 -7.15 -28.92 -2.72
C ARG A 331 -7.05 -30.30 -3.38
N GLN A 332 -8.19 -30.90 -3.73
CA GLN A 332 -8.21 -32.15 -4.47
C GLN A 332 -7.75 -31.96 -5.92
N VAL A 333 -8.07 -30.84 -6.56
CA VAL A 333 -7.54 -30.46 -7.89
C VAL A 333 -6.03 -30.29 -7.83
N GLU A 334 -5.49 -29.59 -6.82
CA GLU A 334 -4.04 -29.44 -6.62
C GLU A 334 -3.35 -30.81 -6.48
N SER A 335 -3.95 -31.71 -5.70
CA SER A 335 -3.45 -33.07 -5.51
C SER A 335 -3.48 -33.89 -6.81
N ALA A 336 -4.53 -33.73 -7.62
CA ALA A 336 -4.64 -34.37 -8.93
C ALA A 336 -3.64 -33.81 -9.96
N CYS A 337 -3.41 -32.49 -9.99
CA CYS A 337 -2.38 -31.85 -10.81
C CYS A 337 -0.98 -32.37 -10.48
N ARG A 338 -0.67 -32.55 -9.18
CA ARG A 338 0.58 -33.16 -8.70
C ARG A 338 0.71 -34.61 -9.17
N PHE A 339 -0.38 -35.38 -9.15
CA PHE A 339 -0.41 -36.77 -9.62
C PHE A 339 -0.21 -36.88 -11.15
N LEU A 340 -0.77 -35.94 -11.92
CA LEU A 340 -0.65 -35.89 -13.38
C LEU A 340 0.71 -35.35 -13.88
N GLY A 341 1.61 -34.94 -12.98
CA GLY A 341 2.94 -34.44 -13.32
C GLY A 341 3.00 -32.95 -13.68
N SER A 342 1.95 -32.18 -13.38
CA SER A 342 1.88 -30.73 -13.60
C SER A 342 1.55 -30.02 -12.28
N PRO A 343 2.50 -29.97 -11.31
CA PRO A 343 2.22 -29.41 -9.99
C PRO A 343 1.93 -27.91 -10.07
N ILE A 344 0.89 -27.47 -9.37
CA ILE A 344 0.47 -26.07 -9.26
C ILE A 344 0.70 -25.53 -7.84
N GLU A 345 0.74 -24.21 -7.71
CA GLU A 345 0.67 -23.49 -6.44
C GLU A 345 -0.76 -22.95 -6.26
N LEU A 346 -1.54 -23.55 -5.36
CA LEU A 346 -2.93 -23.16 -5.10
C LEU A 346 -3.02 -22.12 -3.97
N PHE A 347 -3.70 -21.02 -4.25
CA PHE A 347 -4.02 -19.97 -3.28
C PHE A 347 -5.51 -20.03 -2.93
N ILE A 348 -5.78 -20.25 -1.65
CA ILE A 348 -7.13 -20.27 -1.07
C ILE A 348 -7.17 -19.15 -0.05
N ASP A 349 -8.05 -18.20 -0.31
CA ASP A 349 -8.55 -17.19 0.61
C ASP A 349 -7.55 -16.21 1.26
N HIS A 350 -7.84 -14.93 1.08
CA HIS A 350 -7.23 -13.80 1.76
C HIS A 350 -8.35 -12.77 1.95
N ASP A 351 -8.60 -12.41 3.21
CA ASP A 351 -9.67 -11.51 3.67
C ASP A 351 -10.01 -10.36 2.70
N ALA A 352 -11.31 -10.14 2.52
CA ALA A 352 -12.00 -9.35 1.49
C ALA A 352 -11.69 -7.84 1.34
N LEU A 353 -10.49 -7.35 1.68
CA LEU A 353 -10.05 -5.97 1.44
C LEU A 353 -8.57 -5.92 1.05
N GLY A 354 -8.23 -6.43 -0.14
CA GLY A 354 -6.85 -6.34 -0.67
C GLY A 354 -6.61 -6.95 -2.05
N TRP A 355 -7.65 -7.50 -2.69
CA TRP A 355 -7.52 -8.25 -3.94
C TRP A 355 -7.19 -7.41 -5.18
N GLY A 356 -7.52 -6.10 -5.18
CA GLY A 356 -7.25 -5.21 -6.32
C GLY A 356 -5.80 -4.72 -6.41
N GLU A 357 -5.21 -4.26 -5.30
CA GLU A 357 -3.90 -3.58 -5.32
C GLU A 357 -2.70 -4.54 -5.29
N ARG A 358 -2.85 -5.72 -4.68
CA ARG A 358 -1.76 -6.72 -4.59
C ARG A 358 -1.63 -7.61 -5.83
N TRP A 359 -2.57 -7.51 -6.77
CA TRP A 359 -2.63 -8.32 -7.99
C TRP A 359 -1.71 -7.75 -9.08
N GLN A 360 -1.80 -6.44 -9.35
CA GLN A 360 -0.96 -5.74 -10.33
C GLN A 360 0.53 -5.78 -9.95
N GLU A 361 0.87 -5.64 -8.67
CA GLU A 361 2.27 -5.71 -8.22
C GLU A 361 2.94 -7.08 -8.43
N ARG A 362 2.16 -8.16 -8.55
CA ARG A 362 2.69 -9.53 -8.73
C ARG A 362 2.75 -9.97 -10.19
N LEU A 363 1.95 -9.38 -11.09
CA LEU A 363 2.07 -9.62 -12.54
C LEU A 363 3.29 -8.94 -13.17
N ASP A 364 3.73 -7.83 -12.59
CA ASP A 364 4.90 -7.10 -13.10
C ASP A 364 6.24 -7.77 -12.76
N ARG A 365 6.27 -8.74 -11.83
CA ARG A 365 7.51 -9.23 -11.23
C ARG A 365 7.97 -10.62 -11.70
N GLU A 366 7.08 -11.47 -12.18
CA GLU A 366 7.41 -12.81 -12.66
C GLU A 366 6.49 -13.13 -13.84
N VAL A 367 7.11 -13.31 -15.01
CA VAL A 367 6.56 -13.76 -16.30
C VAL A 367 5.05 -14.09 -16.25
N ALA A 368 4.22 -13.19 -16.78
CA ALA A 368 2.75 -13.25 -16.77
C ALA A 368 2.11 -14.51 -17.40
N SER A 369 2.87 -15.53 -17.80
CA SER A 369 2.40 -16.71 -18.56
C SER A 369 1.99 -17.92 -17.72
N THR A 370 1.77 -17.79 -16.40
CA THR A 370 1.53 -18.97 -15.54
C THR A 370 0.43 -18.84 -14.47
N ALA A 371 -0.40 -17.78 -14.49
CA ALA A 371 -1.46 -17.56 -13.50
C ALA A 371 -2.87 -17.97 -13.99
N PHE A 372 -3.64 -18.66 -13.15
CA PHE A 372 -5.00 -19.13 -13.45
C PHE A 372 -6.00 -18.77 -12.36
N LEU A 373 -7.25 -18.48 -12.74
CA LEU A 373 -8.36 -18.26 -11.81
C LEU A 373 -9.32 -19.44 -11.85
N LEU A 374 -9.48 -20.12 -10.72
CA LEU A 374 -10.48 -21.15 -10.51
C LEU A 374 -11.71 -20.53 -9.83
N ALA A 375 -12.72 -20.18 -10.63
CA ALA A 375 -13.94 -19.51 -10.18
C ALA A 375 -15.04 -20.55 -9.84
N MET A 376 -15.48 -20.59 -8.57
CA MET A 376 -16.56 -21.44 -8.08
C MET A 376 -17.89 -20.68 -8.16
N VAL A 377 -18.61 -20.87 -9.26
CA VAL A 377 -19.80 -20.06 -9.58
C VAL A 377 -21.05 -20.60 -8.89
N THR A 378 -21.63 -19.75 -8.04
CA THR A 378 -22.91 -19.94 -7.31
C THR A 378 -23.83 -18.74 -7.54
N PRO A 379 -25.12 -18.79 -7.10
CA PRO A 379 -25.99 -17.63 -7.13
C PRO A 379 -25.51 -16.43 -6.29
N GLN A 380 -24.74 -16.64 -5.21
CA GLN A 380 -24.16 -15.52 -4.44
C GLN A 380 -22.88 -14.99 -5.10
N TYR A 381 -22.11 -15.84 -5.77
CA TYR A 381 -20.89 -15.44 -6.49
C TYR A 381 -21.16 -14.33 -7.50
N VAL A 382 -22.20 -14.50 -8.32
CA VAL A 382 -22.58 -13.49 -9.34
C VAL A 382 -23.18 -12.22 -8.73
N ARG A 383 -23.65 -12.26 -7.47
CA ARG A 383 -24.16 -11.09 -6.73
C ARG A 383 -23.08 -10.36 -5.95
N SER A 384 -21.97 -11.03 -5.64
CA SER A 384 -20.88 -10.46 -4.88
C SER A 384 -20.12 -9.43 -5.71
N ALA A 385 -20.19 -8.16 -5.32
CA ALA A 385 -19.44 -7.09 -5.97
C ALA A 385 -17.92 -7.31 -5.88
N ALA A 386 -17.43 -8.04 -4.88
CA ALA A 386 -16.03 -8.45 -4.79
C ALA A 386 -15.70 -9.46 -5.89
N CYS A 387 -16.43 -10.57 -5.97
CA CYS A 387 -16.21 -11.61 -6.97
C CYS A 387 -16.39 -11.08 -8.42
N GLN A 388 -17.33 -10.15 -8.64
CA GLN A 388 -17.48 -9.43 -9.91
C GLN A 388 -16.21 -8.68 -10.31
N ARG A 389 -15.65 -7.88 -9.39
CA ARG A 389 -14.40 -7.14 -9.64
C ARG A 389 -13.24 -8.10 -9.92
N GLU A 390 -13.07 -9.11 -9.08
CA GLU A 390 -12.01 -10.12 -9.22
C GLU A 390 -12.05 -10.81 -10.58
N PHE A 391 -13.23 -11.27 -11.00
CA PHE A 391 -13.44 -11.94 -12.26
C PHE A 391 -13.12 -11.03 -13.45
N THR A 392 -13.66 -9.81 -13.47
CA THR A 392 -13.44 -8.86 -14.57
C THR A 392 -11.97 -8.43 -14.64
N THR A 393 -11.36 -8.08 -13.50
CA THR A 393 -9.93 -7.69 -13.46
C THR A 393 -9.04 -8.83 -13.95
N PHE A 394 -9.28 -10.07 -13.51
CA PHE A 394 -8.50 -11.22 -13.96
C PHE A 394 -8.64 -11.43 -15.48
N ARG A 395 -9.88 -11.40 -16.00
CA ARG A 395 -10.12 -11.61 -17.42
C ARG A 395 -9.47 -10.53 -18.29
N THR A 396 -9.62 -9.26 -17.93
CA THR A 396 -8.96 -8.15 -18.63
C THR A 396 -7.44 -8.37 -18.64
N THR A 397 -6.87 -8.83 -17.53
CA THR A 397 -5.43 -9.06 -17.42
C THR A 397 -4.92 -10.20 -18.29
N THR A 398 -5.56 -11.38 -18.26
CA THR A 398 -5.10 -12.54 -19.05
C THR A 398 -5.38 -12.36 -20.54
N SER A 399 -6.44 -11.64 -20.90
CA SER A 399 -6.72 -11.25 -22.29
C SER A 399 -5.63 -10.34 -22.84
N ALA A 400 -5.20 -9.34 -22.06
CA ALA A 400 -4.10 -8.46 -22.43
C ALA A 400 -2.76 -9.22 -22.57
N ALA A 401 -2.59 -10.29 -21.80
CA ALA A 401 -1.43 -11.19 -21.87
C ALA A 401 -1.56 -12.28 -22.96
N GLY A 402 -2.66 -12.34 -23.71
CA GLY A 402 -2.84 -13.24 -24.85
C GLY A 402 -3.16 -14.70 -24.52
N TYR A 403 -3.63 -15.02 -23.31
CA TYR A 403 -3.97 -16.40 -22.95
C TYR A 403 -5.26 -16.56 -22.14
N ASP A 404 -5.85 -17.76 -22.22
CA ASP A 404 -7.00 -18.16 -21.41
C ASP A 404 -6.56 -18.72 -20.04
N GLY A 405 -6.48 -17.82 -19.05
CA GLY A 405 -6.21 -18.18 -17.66
C GLY A 405 -7.45 -18.53 -16.83
N LEU A 406 -8.65 -18.50 -17.42
CA LEU A 406 -9.90 -18.64 -16.68
C LEU A 406 -10.37 -20.10 -16.64
N LEU A 407 -10.66 -20.62 -15.44
CA LEU A 407 -11.31 -21.91 -15.23
C LEU A 407 -12.57 -21.70 -14.38
N THR A 408 -13.72 -21.70 -15.03
CA THR A 408 -15.02 -21.55 -14.37
C THR A 408 -15.62 -22.92 -14.05
N LEU A 409 -16.03 -23.12 -12.80
CA LEU A 409 -16.76 -24.30 -12.35
C LEU A 409 -18.12 -23.89 -11.83
N LEU A 410 -19.17 -24.36 -12.51
CA LEU A 410 -20.54 -24.13 -12.06
C LEU A 410 -20.83 -25.05 -10.87
N VAL A 411 -20.86 -24.46 -9.68
CA VAL A 411 -21.27 -25.17 -8.47
C VAL A 411 -22.79 -25.30 -8.50
N LEU A 412 -23.50 -24.18 -8.67
CA LEU A 412 -24.95 -24.12 -8.81
C LEU A 412 -25.33 -23.02 -9.81
N ASP A 413 -26.15 -23.36 -10.80
CA ASP A 413 -26.53 -22.43 -11.88
C ASP A 413 -27.34 -21.24 -11.35
N PRO A 414 -26.87 -19.99 -11.55
CA PRO A 414 -27.64 -18.81 -11.20
C PRO A 414 -28.90 -18.66 -12.07
N VAL A 415 -29.98 -18.15 -11.48
CA VAL A 415 -31.15 -17.71 -12.27
C VAL A 415 -30.85 -16.33 -12.85
N TRP A 416 -30.22 -16.32 -14.04
CA TRP A 416 -29.69 -15.11 -14.68
C TRP A 416 -30.74 -14.05 -15.03
N ASP A 417 -32.01 -14.44 -15.17
CA ASP A 417 -33.10 -13.56 -15.58
C ASP A 417 -33.77 -12.84 -14.38
N GLU A 418 -33.25 -13.00 -13.16
CA GLU A 418 -33.72 -12.26 -11.98
C GLU A 418 -33.49 -10.74 -12.15
N PRO A 419 -34.41 -9.87 -11.66
CA PRO A 419 -34.35 -8.43 -11.90
C PRO A 419 -33.08 -7.75 -11.38
N ASP A 420 -32.47 -8.29 -10.32
CA ASP A 420 -31.24 -7.79 -9.72
C ASP A 420 -29.98 -8.13 -10.55
N LEU A 421 -30.04 -9.18 -11.37
CA LEU A 421 -28.95 -9.64 -12.23
C LEU A 421 -29.08 -9.13 -13.67
N ALA A 422 -30.29 -9.18 -14.24
CA ALA A 422 -30.53 -8.86 -15.66
C ALA A 422 -30.22 -7.40 -16.04
N GLY A 423 -30.28 -6.47 -15.08
CA GLY A 423 -29.94 -5.05 -15.28
C GLY A 423 -28.46 -4.70 -15.06
N ASN A 424 -27.63 -5.65 -14.65
CA ASN A 424 -26.23 -5.41 -14.31
C ASN A 424 -25.31 -5.80 -15.47
N ALA A 425 -24.71 -4.80 -16.14
CA ALA A 425 -23.83 -5.00 -17.29
C ALA A 425 -22.62 -5.91 -16.98
N VAL A 426 -22.07 -5.85 -15.76
CA VAL A 426 -20.95 -6.70 -15.34
C VAL A 426 -21.39 -8.16 -15.25
N VAL A 427 -22.59 -8.42 -14.71
CA VAL A 427 -23.15 -9.78 -14.61
C VAL A 427 -23.46 -10.35 -15.99
N THR A 428 -23.95 -9.53 -16.92
CA THR A 428 -24.16 -9.93 -18.32
C THR A 428 -22.85 -10.34 -18.98
N GLN A 429 -21.79 -9.54 -18.81
CA GLN A 429 -20.46 -9.88 -19.33
C GLN A 429 -19.93 -11.18 -18.69
N MET A 430 -20.07 -11.36 -17.37
CA MET A 430 -19.70 -12.60 -16.70
C MET A 430 -20.44 -13.81 -17.28
N ARG A 431 -21.74 -13.69 -17.56
CA ARG A 431 -22.55 -14.76 -18.18
C ARG A 431 -22.00 -15.14 -19.56
N GLU A 432 -21.68 -14.17 -20.40
CA GLU A 432 -21.12 -14.40 -21.74
C GLU A 432 -19.75 -15.06 -21.66
N GLU A 433 -18.86 -14.57 -20.79
CA GLU A 433 -17.53 -15.14 -20.56
C GLU A 433 -17.61 -16.57 -20.01
N ILE A 434 -18.47 -16.82 -19.01
CA ILE A 434 -18.69 -18.16 -18.45
C ILE A 434 -19.23 -19.12 -19.52
N ALA A 435 -20.15 -18.65 -20.39
CA ALA A 435 -20.70 -19.45 -21.48
C ALA A 435 -19.65 -19.77 -22.57
N ALA A 436 -18.70 -18.87 -22.83
CA ALA A 436 -17.70 -19.02 -23.89
C ALA A 436 -16.56 -20.01 -23.57
N HIS A 437 -16.22 -20.25 -22.29
CA HIS A 437 -14.97 -20.94 -21.90
C HIS A 437 -15.10 -22.45 -21.57
N GLN A 438 -16.22 -23.06 -21.99
CA GLN A 438 -16.50 -24.51 -21.99
C GLN A 438 -16.52 -25.20 -20.60
N TRP A 439 -17.61 -25.92 -20.34
CA TRP A 439 -17.95 -26.46 -19.02
C TRP A 439 -17.20 -27.76 -18.74
N LEU A 440 -16.81 -27.96 -17.48
CA LEU A 440 -16.58 -29.30 -16.96
C LEU A 440 -17.93 -29.84 -16.48
N GLU A 441 -18.68 -30.48 -17.38
CA GLU A 441 -19.87 -31.24 -17.01
C GLU A 441 -19.44 -32.40 -16.09
N ALA A 442 -19.68 -32.21 -14.80
CA ALA A 442 -19.69 -33.30 -13.85
C ALA A 442 -21.02 -34.04 -14.02
N ASP A 443 -20.97 -35.37 -14.12
CA ASP A 443 -22.17 -36.22 -14.19
C ASP A 443 -23.07 -36.08 -12.94
N THR A 444 -22.56 -35.40 -11.91
CA THR A 444 -23.21 -35.09 -10.64
C THR A 444 -22.81 -33.66 -10.24
N PRO A 445 -23.76 -32.77 -9.90
CA PRO A 445 -23.47 -31.41 -9.47
C PRO A 445 -22.45 -31.35 -8.34
N LEU A 446 -21.60 -30.31 -8.31
CA LEU A 446 -20.49 -30.24 -7.35
C LEU A 446 -20.99 -30.30 -5.89
N TYR A 447 -22.09 -29.64 -5.56
CA TYR A 447 -22.70 -29.64 -4.22
C TYR A 447 -23.29 -30.99 -3.78
N GLU A 448 -23.44 -31.96 -4.69
CA GLU A 448 -23.89 -33.31 -4.37
C GLU A 448 -22.73 -34.29 -4.16
N LEU A 449 -21.48 -33.86 -4.42
CA LEU A 449 -20.31 -34.70 -4.28
C LEU A 449 -19.86 -34.79 -2.82
N VAL A 450 -19.66 -36.02 -2.33
CA VAL A 450 -19.07 -36.25 -1.01
C VAL A 450 -17.53 -36.14 -1.10
N PRO A 451 -16.87 -35.30 -0.29
CA PRO A 451 -15.42 -35.20 -0.25
C PRO A 451 -14.72 -36.56 -0.10
N GLY A 452 -13.71 -36.81 -0.94
CA GLY A 452 -12.94 -38.06 -0.94
C GLY A 452 -13.62 -39.25 -1.65
N SER A 453 -14.88 -39.13 -2.07
CA SER A 453 -15.55 -40.17 -2.86
C SER A 453 -14.87 -40.42 -4.22
N PRO A 454 -15.07 -41.58 -4.86
CA PRO A 454 -14.56 -41.82 -6.21
C PRO A 454 -15.04 -40.78 -7.23
N ALA A 455 -16.32 -40.36 -7.14
CA ALA A 455 -16.89 -39.33 -8.01
C ALA A 455 -16.21 -37.96 -7.80
N PHE A 456 -16.01 -37.56 -6.53
CA PHE A 456 -15.31 -36.32 -6.18
C PHE A 456 -13.87 -36.29 -6.75
N ARG A 457 -13.13 -37.39 -6.59
CA ARG A 457 -11.77 -37.51 -7.12
C ARG A 457 -11.74 -37.51 -8.66
N ALA A 458 -12.69 -38.20 -9.31
CA ALA A 458 -12.79 -38.23 -10.75
C ALA A 458 -13.11 -36.84 -11.34
N THR A 459 -14.04 -36.09 -10.73
CA THR A 459 -14.37 -34.72 -11.16
C THR A 459 -13.18 -33.78 -10.97
N ALA A 460 -12.49 -33.83 -9.83
CA ALA A 460 -11.28 -33.04 -9.61
C ALA A 460 -10.16 -33.38 -10.59
N GLU A 461 -10.02 -34.66 -10.98
CA GLU A 461 -9.06 -35.08 -12.00
C GLU A 461 -9.41 -34.53 -13.39
N LYS A 462 -10.69 -34.45 -13.76
CA LYS A 462 -11.12 -33.80 -15.01
C LYS A 462 -10.67 -32.32 -15.05
N VAL A 463 -10.90 -31.57 -13.96
CA VAL A 463 -10.44 -30.17 -13.81
C VAL A 463 -8.91 -30.08 -13.90
N ALA A 464 -8.21 -30.96 -13.20
CA ALA A 464 -6.75 -30.99 -13.20
C ALA A 464 -6.15 -31.26 -14.58
N ARG A 465 -6.80 -32.11 -15.40
CA ARG A 465 -6.40 -32.36 -16.79
C ARG A 465 -6.58 -31.12 -17.67
N ALA A 466 -7.70 -30.41 -17.53
CA ALA A 466 -7.97 -29.16 -18.25
C ALA A 466 -6.98 -28.04 -17.88
N LEU A 467 -6.59 -27.96 -16.61
CA LEU A 467 -5.56 -27.02 -16.17
C LEU A 467 -4.19 -27.41 -16.73
N ALA A 468 -3.81 -28.70 -16.63
CA ALA A 468 -2.53 -29.19 -17.15
C ALA A 468 -2.39 -29.06 -18.68
N SER A 469 -3.49 -29.08 -19.45
CA SER A 469 -3.44 -28.78 -20.89
C SER A 469 -3.19 -27.30 -21.17
N ARG A 470 -3.86 -26.39 -20.44
CA ARG A 470 -3.68 -24.95 -20.60
C ARG A 470 -2.26 -24.50 -20.20
N VAL A 471 -1.73 -25.02 -19.09
CA VAL A 471 -0.34 -24.79 -18.65
C VAL A 471 0.68 -25.21 -19.72
N ARG A 472 0.43 -26.34 -20.40
CA ARG A 472 1.33 -26.84 -21.45
C ARG A 472 1.28 -25.98 -22.71
N ALA A 473 0.10 -25.55 -23.14
CA ALA A 473 -0.06 -24.63 -24.27
C ALA A 473 0.73 -23.32 -24.05
N LEU A 474 0.64 -22.76 -22.85
CA LEU A 474 1.40 -21.58 -22.43
C LEU A 474 2.93 -21.77 -22.41
N SER A 475 3.40 -23.00 -22.19
CA SER A 475 4.84 -23.31 -22.18
C SER A 475 5.41 -23.50 -23.59
N ASP A 476 4.57 -23.92 -24.56
CA ASP A 476 4.98 -24.17 -25.94
C ASP A 476 5.04 -22.88 -26.81
N GLU A 477 4.38 -21.79 -26.39
CA GLU A 477 4.34 -20.49 -27.09
C GLU A 477 5.47 -19.50 -26.69
N ALA A 478 6.35 -19.84 -25.74
CA ALA A 478 7.49 -19.00 -25.37
C ALA A 478 8.55 -18.96 -26.51
N PRO A 479 9.18 -17.80 -26.83
CA PRO A 479 9.98 -17.67 -28.05
C PRO A 479 11.23 -18.54 -28.01
N ARG A 480 11.35 -19.47 -28.95
CA ARG A 480 12.63 -20.09 -29.30
C ARG A 480 13.42 -19.08 -30.12
N THR A 481 14.51 -18.57 -29.57
CA THR A 481 15.50 -17.80 -30.32
C THR A 481 16.13 -18.71 -31.37
N ASP A 482 15.69 -18.61 -32.62
CA ASP A 482 16.51 -18.97 -33.78
C ASP A 482 16.00 -18.27 -35.05
N GLU A 483 16.96 -17.64 -35.72
CA GLU A 483 17.06 -17.27 -37.14
C GLU A 483 16.01 -16.36 -37.81
N VAL A 484 16.54 -15.19 -38.20
CA VAL A 484 16.02 -14.22 -39.17
C VAL A 484 15.44 -14.92 -40.41
N SER A 485 14.16 -14.62 -40.69
CA SER A 485 13.57 -14.68 -42.02
C SER A 485 12.38 -13.71 -42.05
N SER A 486 12.53 -12.59 -42.75
CA SER A 486 11.40 -11.70 -43.05
C SER A 486 10.36 -12.43 -43.90
N PRO A 487 9.06 -12.18 -43.67
CA PRO A 487 8.17 -12.02 -44.82
C PRO A 487 7.23 -10.81 -44.69
N GLU A 488 7.22 -10.05 -45.78
CA GLU A 488 6.10 -9.43 -46.48
C GLU A 488 4.76 -9.23 -45.72
N THR A 489 4.37 -7.96 -45.66
CA THR A 489 3.00 -7.39 -45.60
C THR A 489 1.85 -8.40 -45.67
N GLN A 490 1.24 -8.64 -44.51
CA GLN A 490 -0.20 -8.87 -44.38
C GLN A 490 -0.71 -7.92 -43.27
N GLU A 491 -1.71 -7.10 -43.62
CA GLU A 491 -2.53 -6.37 -42.66
C GLU A 491 -3.17 -7.40 -41.73
N ASP A 492 -2.73 -7.42 -40.47
CA ASP A 492 -3.28 -8.28 -39.43
C ASP A 492 -3.83 -7.37 -38.31
N ASP A 493 -5.15 -7.23 -38.29
CA ASP A 493 -5.92 -6.49 -37.28
C ASP A 493 -5.68 -7.14 -35.91
N SER A 494 -4.68 -6.63 -35.19
CA SER A 494 -4.42 -7.02 -33.82
C SER A 494 -5.31 -6.21 -32.86
N PRO A 495 -5.92 -6.82 -31.83
CA PRO A 495 -6.83 -6.13 -30.90
C PRO A 495 -6.23 -4.87 -30.25
N ALA A 496 -4.91 -4.86 -30.05
CA ALA A 496 -4.18 -3.72 -29.51
C ALA A 496 -4.09 -2.52 -30.48
N GLN A 497 -4.05 -2.76 -31.79
CA GLN A 497 -4.13 -1.70 -32.79
C GLN A 497 -5.56 -1.13 -32.87
N THR A 498 -6.58 -1.98 -32.79
CA THR A 498 -7.99 -1.54 -32.75
C THR A 498 -8.29 -0.74 -31.47
N ASP A 499 -7.76 -1.15 -30.32
CA ASP A 499 -7.95 -0.46 -29.03
C ASP A 499 -7.21 0.89 -28.98
N LEU A 500 -6.00 0.96 -29.56
CA LEU A 500 -5.26 2.21 -29.72
C LEU A 500 -5.98 3.18 -30.67
N VAL A 501 -6.49 2.70 -31.81
CA VAL A 501 -7.28 3.52 -32.74
C VAL A 501 -8.56 4.04 -32.07
N THR A 502 -9.28 3.18 -31.36
CA THR A 502 -10.50 3.57 -30.62
C THR A 502 -10.20 4.61 -29.53
N THR A 503 -9.13 4.40 -28.77
CA THR A 503 -8.68 5.34 -27.72
C THR A 503 -8.27 6.69 -28.34
N MET A 504 -7.59 6.68 -29.49
CA MET A 504 -7.22 7.89 -30.21
C MET A 504 -8.42 8.64 -30.79
N GLU A 505 -9.42 7.93 -31.32
CA GLU A 505 -10.68 8.52 -31.79
C GLU A 505 -11.48 9.15 -30.65
N ASN A 506 -11.47 8.52 -29.47
CA ASN A 506 -12.11 9.04 -28.25
C ASN A 506 -11.44 10.34 -27.76
N LEU A 507 -10.11 10.34 -27.68
CA LEU A 507 -9.29 11.50 -27.32
C LEU A 507 -9.43 12.68 -28.29
N GLN A 508 -9.65 12.43 -29.58
CA GLN A 508 -9.83 13.50 -30.58
C GLN A 508 -11.30 13.87 -30.82
N GLY A 509 -12.25 13.17 -30.18
CA GLY A 509 -13.68 13.22 -30.52
C GLY A 509 -14.59 13.45 -29.31
N PRO A 510 -15.23 12.40 -28.78
CA PRO A 510 -16.23 12.50 -27.71
C PRO A 510 -15.71 13.10 -26.41
N ASP A 511 -14.52 12.72 -25.94
CA ASP A 511 -14.05 13.13 -24.60
C ASP A 511 -13.63 14.59 -24.57
N MET A 512 -12.95 15.06 -25.62
CA MET A 512 -12.63 16.48 -25.79
C MET A 512 -13.87 17.34 -25.93
N ARG A 513 -14.91 16.87 -26.63
CA ARG A 513 -16.19 17.58 -26.73
C ARG A 513 -16.93 17.59 -25.39
N ALA A 514 -16.91 16.50 -24.64
CA ALA A 514 -17.50 16.41 -23.31
C ALA A 514 -16.79 17.32 -22.31
N LEU A 515 -15.45 17.37 -22.35
CA LEU A 515 -14.65 18.28 -21.54
C LEU A 515 -14.94 19.73 -21.89
N GLN A 516 -15.00 20.08 -23.19
CA GLN A 516 -15.28 21.44 -23.62
C GLN A 516 -16.69 21.90 -23.24
N ALA A 517 -17.70 21.05 -23.44
CA ALA A 517 -19.07 21.33 -23.01
C ALA A 517 -19.18 21.51 -21.48
N SER A 518 -18.45 20.69 -20.71
CA SER A 518 -18.41 20.80 -19.24
C SER A 518 -17.65 22.04 -18.78
N ALA A 519 -16.60 22.44 -19.49
CA ALA A 519 -15.84 23.66 -19.22
C ALA A 519 -16.66 24.92 -19.51
N ASP A 520 -17.40 24.95 -20.63
CA ASP A 520 -18.31 26.04 -20.97
C ASP A 520 -19.45 26.17 -19.96
N ALA A 521 -20.02 25.03 -19.54
CA ALA A 521 -21.05 24.98 -18.51
C ALA A 521 -20.51 25.46 -17.15
N PHE A 522 -19.29 25.04 -16.77
CA PHE A 522 -18.61 25.48 -15.56
C PHE A 522 -18.33 26.99 -15.57
N ALA A 523 -17.81 27.53 -16.68
CA ALA A 523 -17.55 28.96 -16.81
C ALA A 523 -18.85 29.78 -16.70
N SER A 524 -19.88 29.41 -17.46
CA SER A 524 -21.17 30.12 -17.46
C SER A 524 -21.87 30.07 -16.10
N THR A 525 -21.88 28.92 -15.43
CA THR A 525 -22.51 28.77 -14.12
C THR A 525 -21.72 29.43 -13.00
N SER A 526 -20.38 29.45 -13.10
CA SER A 526 -19.51 30.19 -12.19
C SER A 526 -19.72 31.69 -12.29
N ASP A 527 -19.77 32.24 -13.51
CA ASP A 527 -20.08 33.66 -13.75
C ASP A 527 -21.46 34.04 -13.21
N ALA A 528 -22.48 33.21 -13.51
CA ALA A 528 -23.83 33.42 -13.00
C ALA A 528 -23.88 33.36 -11.47
N PHE A 529 -23.14 32.46 -10.83
CA PHE A 529 -23.03 32.40 -9.38
C PHE A 529 -22.33 33.63 -8.80
N MET A 530 -21.21 34.04 -9.37
CA MET A 530 -20.43 35.19 -8.91
C MET A 530 -21.21 36.50 -9.04
N GLU A 531 -21.94 36.71 -10.14
CA GLU A 531 -22.75 37.92 -10.32
C GLU A 531 -23.94 37.93 -9.34
N ARG A 532 -24.61 36.78 -9.14
CA ARG A 532 -25.67 36.65 -8.12
C ARG A 532 -25.16 36.85 -6.71
N PHE A 533 -23.97 36.36 -6.41
CA PHE A 533 -23.30 36.59 -5.14
C PHE A 533 -23.04 38.09 -4.93
N LYS A 534 -22.48 38.77 -5.93
CA LYS A 534 -22.21 40.21 -5.90
C LYS A 534 -23.50 41.03 -5.71
N GLU A 535 -24.56 40.76 -6.46
CA GLU A 535 -25.89 41.39 -6.29
C GLU A 535 -26.46 41.15 -4.88
N ALA A 536 -26.32 39.92 -4.36
CA ALA A 536 -26.82 39.55 -3.05
C ALA A 536 -26.07 40.25 -1.91
N ILE A 537 -24.78 40.50 -2.06
CA ILE A 537 -23.97 41.27 -1.10
C ILE A 537 -24.24 42.77 -1.22
N GLN A 538 -24.36 43.32 -2.44
CA GLN A 538 -24.64 44.75 -2.67
C GLN A 538 -26.05 45.18 -2.22
N SER A 539 -27.00 44.25 -2.19
CA SER A 539 -28.37 44.49 -1.68
C SER A 539 -28.47 44.53 -0.16
N ILE A 540 -27.37 44.33 0.58
CA ILE A 540 -27.34 44.46 2.04
C ILE A 540 -27.26 45.96 2.42
N PRO A 541 -28.18 46.50 3.24
CA PRO A 541 -28.18 47.91 3.62
C PRO A 541 -26.87 48.33 4.32
N GLN A 542 -26.27 49.44 3.89
CA GLN A 542 -25.00 49.92 4.44
C GLN A 542 -25.08 50.41 5.91
N ASN A 543 -26.28 50.63 6.44
CA ASN A 543 -26.49 51.13 7.80
C ASN A 543 -26.57 50.01 8.87
N GLY A 544 -26.18 48.78 8.53
CA GLY A 544 -26.01 47.68 9.49
C GLY A 544 -26.29 46.30 8.88
N VAL A 545 -25.28 45.43 8.85
CA VAL A 545 -25.42 44.05 8.38
C VAL A 545 -26.16 43.22 9.43
N SER A 546 -27.45 42.95 9.21
CA SER A 546 -28.24 42.07 10.08
C SER A 546 -28.12 40.60 9.66
N SER A 547 -28.18 39.69 10.64
CA SER A 547 -28.20 38.23 10.37
C SER A 547 -29.34 37.82 9.45
N ALA A 548 -30.47 38.53 9.49
CA ALA A 548 -31.62 38.28 8.61
C ALA A 548 -31.33 38.68 7.15
N ALA A 549 -30.66 39.81 6.93
CA ALA A 549 -30.25 40.24 5.59
C ALA A 549 -29.25 39.26 4.95
N LEU A 550 -28.28 38.78 5.73
CA LEU A 550 -27.30 37.76 5.29
C LEU A 550 -27.92 36.39 5.01
N THR A 551 -28.96 36.01 5.75
CA THR A 551 -29.70 34.76 5.52
C THR A 551 -30.56 34.85 4.26
N SER A 552 -31.21 36.00 4.04
CA SER A 552 -31.96 36.27 2.81
C SER A 552 -31.04 36.31 1.57
N ALA A 553 -29.87 36.94 1.68
CA ALA A 553 -28.84 36.94 0.64
C ALA A 553 -28.36 35.50 0.32
N ALA A 554 -28.08 34.69 1.35
CA ALA A 554 -27.71 33.29 1.18
C ALA A 554 -28.80 32.45 0.48
N HIS A 555 -30.07 32.70 0.79
CA HIS A 555 -31.18 31.99 0.14
C HIS A 555 -31.33 32.36 -1.34
N ARG A 556 -31.08 33.63 -1.70
CA ARG A 556 -31.13 34.10 -3.11
C ARG A 556 -30.05 33.48 -3.99
N ILE A 557 -28.89 33.18 -3.44
CA ILE A 557 -27.74 32.62 -4.19
C ILE A 557 -27.74 31.09 -4.21
N GLU A 558 -28.56 30.43 -3.40
CA GLU A 558 -28.56 28.96 -3.29
C GLU A 558 -28.80 28.22 -4.62
N PRO A 559 -29.71 28.65 -5.52
CA PRO A 559 -29.91 27.99 -6.81
C PRO A 559 -28.68 28.07 -7.73
N SER A 560 -28.07 29.27 -7.86
CA SER A 560 -26.87 29.44 -8.68
C SER A 560 -25.66 28.74 -8.06
N ARG A 561 -25.58 28.70 -6.73
CA ARG A 561 -24.57 27.93 -5.98
C ARG A 561 -24.62 26.44 -6.32
N ARG A 562 -25.80 25.82 -6.25
CA ARG A 562 -25.98 24.39 -6.59
C ARG A 562 -25.68 24.09 -8.06
N ALA A 563 -26.10 24.98 -8.96
CA ALA A 563 -25.79 24.82 -10.39
C ALA A 563 -24.28 24.81 -10.62
N ALA A 564 -23.55 25.68 -9.94
CA ALA A 564 -22.11 25.77 -10.11
C ALA A 564 -21.33 24.66 -9.38
N ASP A 565 -21.82 24.16 -8.23
CA ASP A 565 -21.31 22.93 -7.62
C ASP A 565 -21.44 21.73 -8.57
N SER A 566 -22.58 21.60 -9.23
CA SER A 566 -22.87 20.51 -10.18
C SER A 566 -22.00 20.62 -11.44
N ALA A 567 -21.77 21.84 -11.94
CA ALA A 567 -20.90 22.05 -13.10
C ALA A 567 -19.43 21.77 -12.76
N ALA A 568 -18.99 22.08 -11.53
CA ALA A 568 -17.65 21.72 -11.04
C ALA A 568 -17.46 20.19 -10.99
N ASP A 569 -18.47 19.45 -10.53
CA ASP A 569 -18.43 17.97 -10.53
C ASP A 569 -18.39 17.39 -11.95
N GLN A 570 -19.22 17.92 -12.87
CA GLN A 570 -19.24 17.48 -14.27
C GLN A 570 -17.89 17.74 -14.95
N LEU A 571 -17.30 18.91 -14.74
CA LEU A 571 -15.98 19.23 -15.27
C LEU A 571 -14.89 18.32 -14.69
N SER A 572 -14.92 18.05 -13.38
CA SER A 572 -13.97 17.14 -12.73
C SER A 572 -14.07 15.71 -13.28
N ASN A 573 -15.28 15.22 -13.52
CA ASN A 573 -15.51 13.88 -14.07
C ASN A 573 -15.08 13.78 -15.53
N ALA A 574 -15.40 14.80 -16.35
CA ALA A 574 -14.95 14.85 -17.74
C ALA A 574 -13.42 14.90 -17.85
N TRP A 575 -12.75 15.60 -16.93
CA TRP A 575 -11.28 15.61 -16.84
C TRP A 575 -10.71 14.25 -16.43
N ALA A 576 -11.30 13.58 -15.42
CA ALA A 576 -10.84 12.27 -14.97
C ALA A 576 -10.93 11.21 -16.07
N GLN A 577 -12.01 11.23 -16.85
CA GLN A 577 -12.17 10.35 -18.02
C GLN A 577 -11.07 10.60 -19.07
N LEU A 578 -10.84 11.87 -19.41
CA LEU A 578 -9.79 12.24 -20.36
C LEU A 578 -8.38 11.84 -19.86
N ASP A 579 -8.11 12.00 -18.56
CA ASP A 579 -6.83 11.63 -17.94
C ASP A 579 -6.58 10.10 -17.99
N GLU A 580 -7.63 9.30 -17.80
CA GLU A 580 -7.59 7.84 -17.94
C GLU A 580 -7.30 7.42 -19.39
N ASP A 581 -8.00 8.01 -20.36
CA ASP A 581 -7.81 7.70 -21.77
C ASP A 581 -6.46 8.20 -22.30
N LEU A 582 -5.95 9.34 -21.82
CA LEU A 582 -4.59 9.82 -22.09
C LEU A 582 -3.54 8.84 -21.54
N THR A 583 -3.75 8.34 -20.33
CA THR A 583 -2.86 7.34 -19.70
C THR A 583 -2.85 6.04 -20.50
N ARG A 584 -4.02 5.56 -20.92
CA ARG A 584 -4.18 4.37 -21.77
C ARG A 584 -3.46 4.55 -23.11
N ALA A 585 -3.64 5.70 -23.75
CA ALA A 585 -3.04 6.00 -25.04
C ALA A 585 -1.50 6.10 -24.99
N VAL A 586 -0.94 6.75 -23.97
CA VAL A 586 0.52 6.81 -23.74
C VAL A 586 1.09 5.40 -23.48
N THR A 587 0.37 4.57 -22.74
CA THR A 587 0.78 3.19 -22.44
C THR A 587 0.79 2.33 -23.71
N LEU A 588 -0.28 2.38 -24.50
CA LEU A 588 -0.39 1.63 -25.77
C LEU A 588 0.66 2.07 -26.80
N THR A 589 0.98 3.37 -26.86
CA THR A 589 1.98 3.92 -27.80
C THR A 589 3.41 3.50 -27.42
N ARG A 590 3.73 3.39 -26.12
CA ARG A 590 5.02 2.86 -25.65
C ARG A 590 5.18 1.37 -25.95
N VAL A 591 4.09 0.60 -25.95
CA VAL A 591 4.08 -0.82 -26.31
C VAL A 591 4.26 -1.03 -27.81
N ALA A 592 3.67 -0.16 -28.64
CA ALA A 592 3.75 -0.24 -30.10
C ALA A 592 5.13 0.10 -30.69
N GLN A 593 6.01 0.79 -29.94
CA GLN A 593 7.34 1.25 -30.39
C GLN A 593 7.35 2.02 -31.73
N ASP A 594 6.25 2.69 -32.09
CA ASP A 594 6.14 3.49 -33.32
C ASP A 594 6.52 4.97 -33.08
N PRO A 595 7.60 5.49 -33.70
CA PRO A 595 8.03 6.88 -33.54
C PRO A 595 7.04 7.91 -34.09
N GLY A 596 6.29 7.59 -35.16
CA GLY A 596 5.33 8.51 -35.77
C GLY A 596 4.09 8.70 -34.90
N LEU A 597 3.63 7.60 -34.30
CA LEU A 597 2.48 7.57 -33.40
C LEU A 597 2.80 8.27 -32.06
N THR A 598 4.04 8.12 -31.58
CA THR A 598 4.55 8.85 -30.41
C THR A 598 4.56 10.37 -30.62
N ALA A 599 4.97 10.84 -31.80
CA ALA A 599 5.00 12.27 -32.12
C ALA A 599 3.59 12.88 -32.22
N ALA A 600 2.65 12.16 -32.86
CA ALA A 600 1.25 12.59 -32.96
C ALA A 600 0.57 12.65 -31.58
N MET A 601 0.88 11.69 -30.69
CA MET A 601 0.38 11.68 -29.31
C MET A 601 0.91 12.88 -28.51
N LEU A 602 2.22 13.16 -28.62
CA LEU A 602 2.85 14.31 -27.97
C LEU A 602 2.21 15.64 -28.37
N GLU A 603 1.83 15.79 -29.64
CA GLU A 603 1.12 16.97 -30.14
C GLU A 603 -0.30 17.09 -29.55
N ALA A 604 -1.05 15.98 -29.50
CA ALA A 604 -2.39 15.94 -28.93
C ALA A 604 -2.41 16.27 -27.43
N VAL A 605 -1.51 15.67 -26.63
CA VAL A 605 -1.43 15.96 -25.19
C VAL A 605 -0.96 17.40 -24.93
N SER A 606 -0.03 17.91 -25.74
CA SER A 606 0.43 19.30 -25.63
C SER A 606 -0.67 20.32 -25.96
N ALA A 607 -1.57 19.99 -26.90
CA ALA A 607 -2.73 20.82 -27.23
C ALA A 607 -3.74 20.88 -26.06
N VAL A 608 -3.98 19.75 -25.38
CA VAL A 608 -4.83 19.67 -24.17
C VAL A 608 -4.20 20.44 -23.02
N ALA A 609 -2.90 20.27 -22.76
CA ALA A 609 -2.20 21.02 -21.71
C ALA A 609 -2.15 22.54 -22.01
N GLY A 610 -2.14 22.92 -23.30
CA GLY A 610 -2.20 24.30 -23.74
C GLY A 610 -3.57 24.97 -23.54
N SER A 611 -4.67 24.22 -23.67
CA SER A 611 -6.04 24.76 -23.55
C SER A 611 -6.48 25.03 -22.11
N VAL A 612 -5.81 24.41 -21.12
CA VAL A 612 -6.09 24.57 -19.68
C VAL A 612 -5.39 25.82 -19.07
N LYS A 613 -4.66 26.60 -19.86
CA LYS A 613 -3.95 27.81 -19.38
C LYS A 613 -4.91 29.00 -19.14
N LEU A 614 -5.08 29.40 -17.89
CA LEU A 614 -6.05 30.44 -17.44
C LEU A 614 -5.49 31.87 -17.30
N GLY A 615 -4.27 32.15 -17.78
CA GLY A 615 -3.76 33.53 -17.91
C GLY A 615 -3.72 34.34 -16.61
N GLU A 616 -4.34 35.53 -16.60
CA GLU A 616 -4.28 36.54 -15.51
C GLU A 616 -4.91 36.10 -14.16
N LEU A 617 -5.69 35.02 -14.15
CA LEU A 617 -6.28 34.45 -12.92
C LEU A 617 -5.22 33.88 -11.98
N ASP A 618 -4.10 33.37 -12.50
CA ASP A 618 -3.04 32.70 -11.74
C ASP A 618 -2.42 33.55 -10.63
N ALA A 619 -2.19 34.83 -10.92
CA ALA A 619 -1.63 35.77 -9.95
C ALA A 619 -2.64 36.14 -8.84
N GLN A 620 -3.93 35.88 -9.06
CA GLN A 620 -5.03 36.30 -8.19
C GLN A 620 -5.56 35.16 -7.31
N ILE A 621 -5.27 33.90 -7.64
CA ILE A 621 -5.71 32.70 -6.87
C ILE A 621 -5.36 32.81 -5.37
N PRO A 622 -4.12 33.15 -4.94
CA PRO A 622 -3.81 33.25 -3.51
C PRO A 622 -4.61 34.35 -2.80
N VAL A 623 -4.91 35.44 -3.52
CA VAL A 623 -5.70 36.56 -3.00
C VAL A 623 -7.16 36.16 -2.87
N LEU A 624 -7.71 35.45 -3.87
CA LEU A 624 -9.07 34.92 -3.87
C LEU A 624 -9.29 33.90 -2.74
N ASP A 625 -8.35 32.99 -2.49
CA ASP A 625 -8.50 31.98 -1.43
C ASP A 625 -8.51 32.62 -0.02
N VAL A 626 -7.70 33.67 0.20
CA VAL A 626 -7.72 34.46 1.44
C VAL A 626 -9.07 35.18 1.60
N GLN A 627 -9.61 35.77 0.53
CA GLN A 627 -10.91 36.46 0.56
C GLN A 627 -12.08 35.48 0.81
N ILE A 628 -12.06 34.29 0.20
CA ILE A 628 -13.03 33.20 0.45
C ILE A 628 -12.97 32.74 1.91
N GLY A 629 -11.77 32.64 2.47
CA GLY A 629 -11.56 32.31 3.88
C GLY A 629 -12.17 33.34 4.82
N GLN A 630 -12.00 34.64 4.54
CA GLN A 630 -12.57 35.73 5.34
C GLN A 630 -14.11 35.75 5.30
N LEU A 631 -14.74 35.47 4.15
CA LEU A 631 -16.20 35.37 4.02
C LEU A 631 -16.81 34.29 4.92
N SER A 632 -16.11 33.17 5.09
CA SER A 632 -16.53 32.03 5.93
C SER A 632 -16.54 32.36 7.43
N VAL A 633 -15.71 33.31 7.85
CA VAL A 633 -15.55 33.77 9.23
C VAL A 633 -16.59 34.84 9.58
N LEU A 634 -16.96 35.69 8.63
CA LEU A 634 -17.88 36.81 8.84
C LEU A 634 -19.34 36.40 9.04
N SER A 635 -19.81 35.30 8.42
CA SER A 635 -21.19 34.82 8.63
C SER A 635 -21.34 33.32 8.42
N ARG A 636 -22.08 32.66 9.34
CA ARG A 636 -22.46 31.25 9.21
C ARG A 636 -23.33 30.97 7.99
N SER A 637 -24.17 31.92 7.58
CA SER A 637 -25.10 31.76 6.44
C SER A 637 -24.40 31.78 5.08
N LEU A 638 -23.19 32.36 4.98
CA LEU A 638 -22.43 32.47 3.73
C LEU A 638 -21.37 31.38 3.57
N ARG A 639 -21.15 30.54 4.59
CA ARG A 639 -20.21 29.40 4.51
C ARG A 639 -20.46 28.47 3.32
N PRO A 640 -21.70 28.11 2.95
CA PRO A 640 -21.93 27.26 1.78
C PRO A 640 -21.45 27.93 0.48
N ALA A 641 -21.65 29.24 0.34
CA ALA A 641 -21.18 29.98 -0.84
C ALA A 641 -19.66 30.01 -0.91
N ALA A 642 -18.98 30.23 0.23
CA ALA A 642 -17.52 30.17 0.30
C ALA A 642 -16.98 28.76 0.01
N ALA A 643 -17.67 27.71 0.45
CA ALA A 643 -17.32 26.32 0.12
C ALA A 643 -17.43 26.05 -1.38
N THR A 644 -18.49 26.53 -2.04
CA THR A 644 -18.65 26.44 -3.50
C THR A 644 -17.56 27.20 -4.26
N MET A 645 -17.21 28.43 -3.83
CA MET A 645 -16.08 29.18 -4.42
C MET A 645 -14.75 28.44 -4.29
N ARG A 646 -14.51 27.79 -3.13
CA ARG A 646 -13.32 26.98 -2.91
C ARG A 646 -13.31 25.72 -3.76
N LYS A 647 -14.46 25.07 -3.93
CA LYS A 647 -14.62 23.91 -4.80
C LYS A 647 -14.26 24.27 -6.26
N MET A 648 -14.81 25.36 -6.78
CA MET A 648 -14.48 25.85 -8.13
C MET A 648 -12.97 26.10 -8.30
N LEU A 649 -12.35 26.76 -7.32
CA LEU A 649 -10.92 27.06 -7.32
C LEU A 649 -10.08 25.78 -7.34
N ASN A 650 -10.44 24.81 -6.50
CA ASN A 650 -9.75 23.53 -6.40
C ASN A 650 -9.89 22.70 -7.68
N THR A 651 -11.09 22.63 -8.27
CA THR A 651 -11.32 21.91 -9.53
C THR A 651 -10.37 22.42 -10.62
N VAL A 652 -10.27 23.75 -10.76
CA VAL A 652 -9.37 24.39 -11.72
C VAL A 652 -7.89 24.10 -11.41
N GLN A 653 -7.49 24.18 -10.13
CA GLN A 653 -6.10 23.90 -9.72
C GLN A 653 -5.68 22.45 -9.95
N SER A 654 -6.56 21.49 -9.65
CA SER A 654 -6.29 20.07 -9.83
C SER A 654 -6.09 19.70 -11.31
N MET A 655 -6.94 20.22 -12.19
CA MET A 655 -6.80 20.01 -13.64
C MET A 655 -5.49 20.59 -14.17
N ARG A 656 -5.12 21.79 -13.70
CA ARG A 656 -3.84 22.42 -14.06
C ARG A 656 -2.64 21.60 -13.60
N GLN A 657 -2.63 21.15 -12.35
CA GLN A 657 -1.50 20.37 -11.81
C GLN A 657 -1.33 19.05 -12.60
N SER A 658 -2.44 18.42 -12.98
CA SER A 658 -2.41 17.23 -13.85
C SER A 658 -1.83 17.57 -15.22
N ALA A 659 -2.29 18.65 -15.86
CA ALA A 659 -1.78 19.11 -17.17
C ALA A 659 -0.28 19.49 -17.15
N GLU A 660 0.20 20.13 -16.09
CA GLU A 660 1.63 20.46 -15.91
C GLU A 660 2.46 19.19 -15.71
N THR A 661 1.93 18.19 -14.99
CA THR A 661 2.58 16.88 -14.80
C THR A 661 2.74 16.15 -16.12
N TRP A 662 1.70 16.13 -16.97
CA TRP A 662 1.78 15.60 -18.32
C TRP A 662 2.82 16.34 -19.18
N SER A 663 2.81 17.67 -19.17
CA SER A 663 3.79 18.47 -19.90
C SER A 663 5.23 18.20 -19.46
N HIS A 664 5.47 17.94 -18.17
CA HIS A 664 6.80 17.65 -17.64
C HIS A 664 7.26 16.24 -18.02
N ASN A 665 6.39 15.23 -17.84
CA ASN A 665 6.67 13.83 -18.15
C ASN A 665 6.89 13.57 -19.65
N LEU A 666 6.31 14.39 -20.52
CA LEU A 666 6.48 14.29 -21.98
C LEU A 666 7.76 14.99 -22.49
N SER A 667 8.39 15.82 -21.66
CA SER A 667 9.64 16.52 -21.97
C SER A 667 10.90 15.82 -21.41
N ALA A 668 10.70 14.79 -20.59
CA ALA A 668 11.72 13.94 -19.99
C ALA A 668 11.79 12.59 -20.72
#